data_AF-A0A1D3CVE6-F1
#
_entry.id   AF-A0A1D3CVE6-F1
#
_cell.length_a   1.000
_cell.length_b   1.000
_cell.length_c   1.000
_cell.angle_alpha   90.00
_cell.angle_beta   90.00
_cell.angle_gamma   90.00
#
_symmetry.space_group_name_H-M   'P 1'
#
loop_
_entity.id
_entity.type
_entity.pdbx_description
1 polymer ?
#
loop_
_entity_poly.entity_id
_entity_poly.type
_entity_poly.pdbx_seq_one_letter_code
_entity_poly.pdbx_strand_id
1 'polypeptide(L)'
;MEAEAGVESAARHLSYFKITKRGRVRKTVREVYLRDDIPCGFRECCLCGDPAKAAGSLRAEDRVLVPDAALLLAFIDFVETDPCMRNCLILSTVLNQVRAKNLQVYGRLRALCGEGASPGDSPKCFCLFPNEFFSQTFVQPTDEETLKEYEARGLCVAAQWLQCHAAALAAATQPPQEAADLAVGGGGPRVTVLTHDPSLKARAEALGLDVQTVMEYLESVKDEFPNSGEQLAQLDVEDAGGAEGSASKAFYEAHWSEQRIAESLKRGDILQGKLRMLSDCNWRGLVFAAGEEVRIVGRTNLNRAFEGDVVAVEIISDNPISAADPRPEVPQAPPVEEGGAGLSAELKEVNEEADLFADDGGEGEVETVKDPETNKPSCSSLREGRVVAIIRRGRREFCGTLRPIDEVKALSMPSSASVERIFVPADRRNPNVVIKTRQSRELDGKRLVVAVDSWDRYHRLPRGHWTEILGSFGDRKAEGDLILREQGITQREFSQAAMRCLPPPDWTPSLLSPSEKARRLDLRSVLTCSIDPPNCKDIDDALSLERLSNGRLRVGVHIADVTHFLRPDTQLDIEAAERCTTVYLVERRTDMLPALLTTDLCSLVYVEALNGDGGGRERLAFSVLWEMDADANILQTCFHKTIIKSSAALTYQEAQSLIDDKRDKSPLAENLRELLRLSQIFRRRRMEAGGLQLASPDVQVIRQAIAEHANEELSEAEGASGAEGHSRDGAGKDLSVETVEQEAIDIALYQARETNKMVRCLALRPCRVPGTGSSITAAQTPDSGSTNLLLGCMRALCQVEDYMLLANVSVAKHIEKFFPQNSLLRRHPSPKTPSLETLKKLLEAKGVTDFECATSRLTSARLHCINPSETIMANQPL
;
A
#
# COMPACT_ATOMS: atom_id res chain seq x y z
N MET A 1 -11.31 -57.09 23.09
CA MET A 1 -12.59 -56.88 22.37
C MET A 1 -13.49 -56.12 23.32
N GLU A 2 -13.27 -54.81 23.43
CA GLU A 2 -14.22 -53.88 24.03
C GLU A 2 -14.53 -52.87 22.93
N ALA A 3 -15.82 -52.71 22.67
CA ALA A 3 -16.37 -52.15 21.46
C ALA A 3 -16.05 -50.66 21.36
N GLU A 4 -15.61 -50.25 20.17
CA GLU A 4 -15.71 -48.89 19.66
C GLU A 4 -17.16 -48.43 19.80
N ALA A 5 -17.43 -47.56 20.78
CA ALA A 5 -18.67 -46.80 20.84
C ALA A 5 -18.61 -45.79 19.68
N GLY A 6 -19.09 -46.22 18.52
CA GLY A 6 -19.22 -45.41 17.33
C GLY A 6 -20.07 -44.18 17.62
N VAL A 7 -19.52 -43.01 17.27
CA VAL A 7 -20.31 -41.81 17.01
C VAL A 7 -21.33 -42.20 15.93
N GLU A 8 -22.60 -42.34 16.29
CA GLU A 8 -23.68 -42.49 15.31
C GLU A 8 -23.79 -41.18 14.50
N SER A 9 -22.97 -41.04 13.46
CA SER A 9 -23.04 -39.89 12.57
C SER A 9 -24.34 -39.96 11.76
N ALA A 10 -25.33 -39.13 12.09
CA ALA A 10 -26.52 -38.97 11.28
C ALA A 10 -26.15 -38.26 9.96
N ALA A 11 -25.76 -39.02 8.94
CA ALA A 11 -25.49 -38.48 7.61
C ALA A 11 -26.82 -38.06 6.95
N ARG A 12 -26.91 -36.79 6.53
CA ARG A 12 -28.05 -36.24 5.79
C ARG A 12 -27.66 -35.97 4.34
N HIS A 13 -28.62 -36.09 3.43
CA HIS A 13 -28.40 -35.79 2.01
C HIS A 13 -29.06 -34.45 1.64
N LEU A 14 -28.24 -33.51 1.17
CA LEU A 14 -28.70 -32.25 0.59
C LEU A 14 -28.60 -32.34 -0.93
N SER A 15 -29.74 -32.24 -1.62
CA SER A 15 -29.79 -32.27 -3.08
C SER A 15 -30.25 -30.94 -3.63
N TYR A 16 -29.52 -30.39 -4.60
CA TYR A 16 -29.90 -29.15 -5.29
C TYR A 16 -29.54 -29.21 -6.77
N PHE A 17 -30.24 -28.41 -7.57
CA PHE A 17 -29.98 -28.29 -9.00
C PHE A 17 -29.05 -27.13 -9.28
N LYS A 18 -28.02 -27.35 -10.08
CA LYS A 18 -27.07 -26.32 -10.52
C LYS A 18 -27.07 -26.23 -12.03
N ILE A 19 -27.26 -25.03 -12.56
CA ILE A 19 -27.03 -24.74 -13.98
C ILE A 19 -25.52 -24.59 -14.17
N THR A 20 -24.95 -25.40 -15.06
CA THR A 20 -23.54 -25.30 -15.44
C THR A 20 -23.30 -24.05 -16.28
N LYS A 21 -22.04 -23.59 -16.38
CA LYS A 21 -21.65 -22.47 -17.27
C LYS A 21 -22.06 -22.69 -18.74
N ARG A 22 -22.40 -23.92 -19.13
CA ARG A 22 -22.88 -24.30 -20.47
C ARG A 22 -24.41 -24.46 -20.56
N GLY A 23 -25.16 -23.96 -19.56
CA GLY A 23 -26.63 -24.01 -19.53
C GLY A 23 -27.25 -25.36 -19.18
N ARG A 24 -26.46 -26.42 -18.95
CA ARG A 24 -27.00 -27.74 -18.56
C ARG A 24 -27.37 -27.75 -17.08
N VAL A 25 -28.56 -28.24 -16.75
CA VAL A 25 -29.01 -28.49 -15.38
C VAL A 25 -28.39 -29.78 -14.87
N ARG A 26 -27.70 -29.74 -13.71
CA ARG A 26 -27.11 -30.90 -13.05
C ARG A 26 -27.65 -30.99 -11.62
N LYS A 27 -28.25 -32.13 -11.26
CA LYS A 27 -28.55 -32.45 -9.86
C LYS A 27 -27.24 -32.78 -9.14
N THR A 28 -26.96 -32.06 -8.07
CA THR A 28 -25.82 -32.32 -7.18
C THR A 28 -26.38 -32.82 -5.85
N VAL A 29 -25.89 -33.96 -5.38
CA VAL A 29 -26.21 -34.52 -4.06
C VAL A 29 -24.95 -34.42 -3.22
N ARG A 30 -25.07 -33.84 -2.02
CA ARG A 30 -24.00 -33.73 -1.04
C ARG A 30 -24.41 -34.44 0.24
N GLU A 31 -23.50 -35.23 0.79
CA GLU A 31 -23.61 -35.74 2.15
C GLU A 31 -23.19 -34.65 3.13
N VAL A 32 -23.98 -34.46 4.18
CA VAL A 32 -23.69 -33.56 5.29
C VAL A 32 -23.67 -34.39 6.56
N TYR A 33 -22.51 -34.40 7.21
CA TYR A 33 -22.28 -35.14 8.45
C TYR A 33 -22.59 -34.22 9.62
N LEU A 34 -23.58 -34.62 10.42
CA LEU A 34 -23.95 -33.91 11.63
C LEU A 34 -23.07 -34.36 12.80
N ARG A 35 -22.56 -33.37 13.52
CA ARG A 35 -21.66 -33.51 14.66
C ARG A 35 -22.32 -32.98 15.92
N ASP A 36 -21.96 -33.57 17.05
CA ASP A 36 -22.35 -33.11 18.39
C ASP A 36 -21.19 -32.46 19.16
N ASP A 37 -19.96 -32.56 18.63
CA ASP A 37 -18.73 -32.08 19.23
C ASP A 37 -18.30 -30.68 18.73
N ILE A 38 -19.27 -29.84 18.36
CA ILE A 38 -19.02 -28.47 17.91
C ILE A 38 -19.06 -27.52 19.12
N PRO A 39 -17.96 -26.80 19.43
CA PRO A 39 -17.93 -25.88 20.57
C PRO A 39 -18.82 -24.66 20.33
N CYS A 40 -19.44 -24.14 21.39
CA CYS A 40 -20.30 -22.95 21.34
C CYS A 40 -19.56 -21.64 21.04
N GLY A 41 -18.23 -21.61 21.20
CA GLY A 41 -17.41 -20.42 20.98
C GLY A 41 -17.19 -19.51 22.20
N PHE A 42 -17.84 -19.76 23.34
CA PHE A 42 -17.53 -19.09 24.62
C PHE A 42 -16.20 -19.57 25.22
N ARG A 43 -15.42 -18.65 25.79
CA ARG A 43 -14.10 -18.91 26.41
C ARG A 43 -14.15 -19.91 27.57
N GLU A 44 -15.19 -19.84 28.39
CA GLU A 44 -15.32 -20.59 29.65
C GLU A 44 -16.64 -21.37 29.69
N CYS A 45 -16.94 -22.12 28.63
CA CYS A 45 -18.15 -22.94 28.62
C CYS A 45 -17.93 -24.26 29.35
N CYS A 46 -18.61 -24.45 30.49
CA CYS A 46 -18.62 -25.71 31.23
C CYS A 46 -19.62 -26.75 30.67
N LEU A 47 -20.47 -26.35 29.72
CA LEU A 47 -21.49 -27.20 29.09
C LEU A 47 -21.00 -27.87 27.79
N CYS A 48 -19.97 -27.30 27.16
CA CYS A 48 -19.33 -27.90 25.99
C CYS A 48 -18.21 -28.86 26.44
N GLY A 49 -18.06 -29.99 25.74
CA GLY A 49 -17.05 -31.00 26.07
C GLY A 49 -15.59 -30.52 25.96
N ASP A 50 -14.68 -31.39 26.45
CA ASP A 50 -13.21 -31.27 26.55
C ASP A 50 -12.60 -29.83 26.40
N PRO A 51 -12.23 -29.17 27.52
CA PRO A 51 -11.73 -27.80 27.53
C PRO A 51 -10.44 -27.58 26.72
N ALA A 52 -9.69 -28.66 26.39
CA ALA A 52 -8.52 -28.59 25.52
C ALA A 52 -8.86 -28.35 24.04
N LYS A 53 -10.11 -28.58 23.61
CA LYS A 53 -10.63 -28.30 22.25
C LYS A 53 -11.47 -27.01 22.18
N ALA A 54 -11.85 -26.44 23.32
CA ALA A 54 -12.69 -25.26 23.44
C ALA A 54 -11.86 -23.96 23.45
N ALA A 55 -11.19 -23.64 22.35
CA ALA A 55 -10.63 -22.30 22.16
C ALA A 55 -11.74 -21.35 21.68
N GLY A 56 -12.68 -21.03 22.58
CA GLY A 56 -13.71 -20.04 22.32
C GLY A 56 -13.15 -18.62 22.40
N SER A 57 -13.66 -17.70 21.57
CA SER A 57 -13.28 -16.28 21.60
C SER A 57 -14.32 -15.40 22.30
N LEU A 58 -15.57 -15.86 22.42
CA LEU A 58 -16.69 -15.08 22.93
C LEU A 58 -16.64 -14.92 24.45
N ARG A 59 -17.04 -13.74 24.90
CA ARG A 59 -17.13 -13.37 26.32
C ARG A 59 -18.59 -13.51 26.77
N ALA A 60 -18.82 -14.21 27.88
CA ALA A 60 -20.16 -14.44 28.43
C ALA A 60 -20.71 -13.23 29.20
N GLU A 61 -19.84 -12.35 29.68
CA GLU A 61 -20.20 -11.11 30.39
C GLU A 61 -20.80 -10.04 29.45
N ASP A 62 -20.56 -10.20 28.15
CA ASP A 62 -20.87 -9.21 27.12
C ASP A 62 -22.04 -9.65 26.24
N ARG A 63 -22.78 -8.68 25.69
CA ARG A 63 -23.83 -8.95 24.68
C ARG A 63 -23.20 -9.63 23.46
N VAL A 64 -23.75 -10.77 23.04
CA VAL A 64 -23.31 -11.52 21.85
C VAL A 64 -24.16 -11.12 20.66
N LEU A 65 -23.52 -10.66 19.59
CA LEU A 65 -24.18 -10.20 18.38
C LEU A 65 -24.15 -11.28 17.30
N VAL A 66 -25.30 -11.56 16.68
CA VAL A 66 -25.43 -12.50 15.55
C VAL A 66 -25.90 -11.70 14.32
N PRO A 67 -24.96 -11.18 13.50
CA PRO A 67 -25.31 -10.39 12.32
C PRO A 67 -25.78 -11.28 11.15
N ASP A 68 -26.70 -10.75 10.36
CA ASP A 68 -27.14 -11.39 9.11
C ASP A 68 -26.20 -11.07 7.92
N ALA A 69 -26.41 -11.76 6.79
CA ALA A 69 -25.56 -11.58 5.62
C ALA A 69 -25.77 -10.21 4.94
N ALA A 70 -26.97 -9.61 5.02
CA ALA A 70 -27.24 -8.33 4.40
C ALA A 70 -26.49 -7.21 5.12
N LEU A 71 -26.51 -7.20 6.45
CA LEU A 71 -25.76 -6.26 7.28
C LEU A 71 -24.25 -6.37 7.00
N LEU A 72 -23.69 -7.58 6.99
CA LEU A 72 -22.27 -7.78 6.74
C LEU A 72 -21.82 -7.32 5.34
N LEU A 73 -22.69 -7.42 4.34
CA LEU A 73 -22.38 -6.96 2.98
C LEU A 73 -22.46 -5.45 2.83
N ALA A 74 -23.37 -4.80 3.56
CA ALA A 74 -23.58 -3.37 3.49
C ALA A 74 -22.64 -2.59 4.42
N PHE A 75 -22.30 -3.15 5.57
CA PHE A 75 -21.71 -2.41 6.69
C PHE A 75 -20.47 -3.12 7.27
N ILE A 76 -19.66 -3.78 6.43
CA ILE A 76 -18.43 -4.46 6.91
C ILE A 76 -17.45 -3.49 7.56
N ASP A 77 -17.33 -2.26 7.02
CA ASP A 77 -16.44 -1.24 7.56
C ASP A 77 -16.83 -0.88 9.00
N PHE A 78 -18.13 -0.66 9.24
CA PHE A 78 -18.70 -0.48 10.60
C PHE A 78 -18.40 -1.66 11.53
N VAL A 79 -18.58 -2.89 11.06
CA VAL A 79 -18.28 -4.09 11.86
C VAL A 79 -16.79 -4.17 12.24
N GLU A 80 -15.92 -3.75 11.33
CA GLU A 80 -14.46 -3.76 11.51
C GLU A 80 -13.94 -2.65 12.40
N THR A 81 -14.46 -1.43 12.28
CA THR A 81 -13.88 -0.25 12.94
C THR A 81 -14.61 0.17 14.20
N ASP A 82 -15.94 0.04 14.25
CA ASP A 82 -16.72 0.62 15.35
C ASP A 82 -16.54 -0.19 16.65
N PRO A 83 -16.25 0.46 17.80
CA PRO A 83 -16.01 -0.23 19.07
C PRO A 83 -17.25 -0.98 19.60
N CYS A 84 -18.47 -0.61 19.19
CA CYS A 84 -19.68 -1.30 19.67
C CYS A 84 -19.80 -2.73 19.11
N MET A 85 -19.12 -3.05 18.01
CA MET A 85 -19.11 -4.37 17.36
C MET A 85 -17.97 -5.25 17.90
N ARG A 86 -18.05 -5.61 19.19
CA ARG A 86 -16.93 -6.25 19.93
C ARG A 86 -17.07 -7.75 20.19
N ASN A 87 -18.26 -8.33 20.21
CA ASN A 87 -18.47 -9.73 20.57
C ASN A 87 -19.47 -10.39 19.60
N CYS A 88 -18.97 -10.85 18.45
CA CYS A 88 -19.80 -11.29 17.32
C CYS A 88 -19.65 -12.79 17.03
N LEU A 89 -20.78 -13.49 16.89
CA LEU A 89 -20.83 -14.88 16.42
C LEU A 89 -21.27 -14.90 14.95
N ILE A 90 -20.35 -15.31 14.07
CA ILE A 90 -20.59 -15.43 12.63
C ILE A 90 -20.97 -16.87 12.30
N LEU A 91 -22.15 -17.08 11.72
CA LEU A 91 -22.60 -18.41 11.30
C LEU A 91 -21.93 -18.85 9.99
N SER A 92 -21.60 -20.13 9.87
CA SER A 92 -21.06 -20.70 8.62
C SER A 92 -21.98 -20.50 7.42
N THR A 93 -23.30 -20.59 7.60
CA THR A 93 -24.29 -20.33 6.55
C THR A 93 -24.25 -18.86 6.09
N VAL A 94 -24.17 -17.92 7.03
CA VAL A 94 -24.04 -16.47 6.74
C VAL A 94 -22.73 -16.18 6.02
N LEU A 95 -21.62 -16.77 6.49
CA LEU A 95 -20.31 -16.63 5.86
C LEU A 95 -20.30 -17.16 4.42
N ASN A 96 -20.98 -18.27 4.15
CA ASN A 96 -21.15 -18.84 2.81
C ASN A 96 -22.02 -17.94 1.90
N GLN A 97 -23.06 -17.30 2.44
CA GLN A 97 -23.87 -16.31 1.70
C GLN A 97 -23.04 -15.09 1.30
N VAL A 98 -22.25 -14.56 2.23
CA VAL A 98 -21.32 -13.46 1.96
C VAL A 98 -20.31 -13.87 0.89
N ARG A 99 -19.72 -15.07 0.98
CA ARG A 99 -18.79 -15.62 -0.03
C ARG A 99 -19.40 -15.71 -1.42
N ALA A 100 -20.68 -16.08 -1.52
CA ALA A 100 -21.38 -16.21 -2.79
C ALA A 100 -21.63 -14.85 -3.45
N LYS A 101 -21.86 -13.79 -2.64
CA LYS A 101 -22.17 -12.43 -3.12
C LYS A 101 -20.92 -11.56 -3.31
N ASN A 102 -19.99 -11.56 -2.35
CA ASN A 102 -18.78 -10.73 -2.37
C ASN A 102 -17.59 -11.44 -1.70
N LEU A 103 -16.62 -11.87 -2.53
CA LEU A 103 -15.44 -12.59 -2.06
C LEU A 103 -14.46 -11.70 -1.26
N GLN A 104 -14.45 -10.38 -1.48
CA GLN A 104 -13.59 -9.46 -0.74
C GLN A 104 -14.07 -9.31 0.71
N VAL A 105 -15.38 -9.08 0.91
CA VAL A 105 -15.99 -9.04 2.24
C VAL A 105 -15.82 -10.37 2.97
N TYR A 106 -15.96 -11.50 2.27
CA TYR A 106 -15.65 -12.82 2.85
C TYR A 106 -14.20 -12.93 3.33
N GLY A 107 -13.23 -12.46 2.54
CA GLY A 107 -11.82 -12.48 2.92
C GLY A 107 -11.54 -11.65 4.19
N ARG A 108 -12.13 -10.44 4.24
CA ARG A 108 -12.08 -9.54 5.39
C ARG A 108 -12.70 -10.14 6.66
N LEU A 109 -13.93 -10.65 6.55
CA LEU A 109 -14.64 -11.30 7.66
C LEU A 109 -13.91 -12.56 8.16
N ARG A 110 -13.27 -13.31 7.25
CA ARG A 110 -12.42 -14.46 7.63
C ARG A 110 -11.17 -14.01 8.37
N ALA A 111 -10.57 -12.87 8.01
CA ALA A 111 -9.45 -12.31 8.76
C ALA A 111 -9.88 -11.96 10.19
N LEU A 112 -11.03 -11.32 10.37
CA LEU A 112 -11.59 -11.03 11.71
C LEU A 112 -11.81 -12.30 12.56
N CYS A 113 -12.31 -13.37 11.95
CA CYS A 113 -12.52 -14.65 12.64
C CYS A 113 -11.23 -15.48 12.80
N GLY A 114 -10.19 -15.18 12.02
CA GLY A 114 -8.98 -15.98 11.84
C GLY A 114 -7.75 -15.39 12.54
N GLU A 115 -7.81 -14.14 12.97
CA GLU A 115 -6.92 -13.61 13.99
C GLU A 115 -7.12 -14.45 15.25
N GLY A 116 -6.29 -15.48 15.41
CA GLY A 116 -6.09 -16.20 16.66
C GLY A 116 -5.46 -15.26 17.68
N ALA A 117 -6.21 -14.22 18.04
CA ALA A 117 -5.93 -13.40 19.21
C ALA A 117 -5.75 -14.39 20.34
N SER A 118 -4.56 -14.35 20.96
CA SER A 118 -4.39 -14.98 22.26
C SER A 118 -5.60 -14.58 23.13
N PRO A 119 -6.12 -15.47 23.98
CA PRO A 119 -7.32 -15.21 24.78
C PRO A 119 -7.28 -13.99 25.73
N GLY A 120 -6.33 -13.04 25.62
CA GLY A 120 -6.14 -11.91 26.52
C GLY A 120 -6.43 -10.51 25.94
N ASP A 121 -5.96 -10.16 24.73
CA ASP A 121 -5.65 -8.74 24.45
C ASP A 121 -6.44 -8.06 23.31
N SER A 122 -7.23 -8.77 22.49
CA SER A 122 -8.02 -8.09 21.44
C SER A 122 -9.32 -7.49 22.01
N PRO A 123 -9.64 -6.21 21.74
CA PRO A 123 -10.91 -5.61 22.15
C PRO A 123 -12.10 -6.21 21.39
N LYS A 124 -11.85 -6.77 20.20
CA LYS A 124 -12.86 -7.44 19.35
C LYS A 124 -12.69 -8.95 19.39
N CYS A 125 -13.81 -9.65 19.51
CA CYS A 125 -13.95 -11.10 19.61
C CYS A 125 -14.94 -11.58 18.54
N PHE A 126 -14.41 -12.17 17.47
CA PHE A 126 -15.21 -12.78 16.40
C PHE A 126 -15.04 -14.30 16.46
N CYS A 127 -16.16 -15.03 16.42
CA CYS A 127 -16.16 -16.49 16.45
C CYS A 127 -16.96 -17.04 15.27
N LEU A 128 -16.39 -18.02 14.56
CA LEU A 128 -17.07 -18.75 13.49
C LEU A 128 -17.79 -19.97 14.06
N PHE A 129 -19.11 -20.04 13.91
CA PHE A 129 -19.93 -21.14 14.37
C PHE A 129 -20.44 -22.01 13.19
N PRO A 130 -20.03 -23.29 13.10
CA PRO A 130 -20.41 -24.21 12.03
C PRO A 130 -21.85 -24.77 12.17
N ASN A 131 -22.86 -23.90 12.14
CA ASN A 131 -24.28 -24.27 12.30
C ASN A 131 -24.79 -25.28 11.26
N GLU A 132 -24.22 -25.33 10.06
CA GLU A 132 -24.64 -26.31 9.04
C GLU A 132 -24.16 -27.75 9.31
N PHE A 133 -23.25 -27.94 10.27
CA PHE A 133 -22.69 -29.25 10.64
C PHE A 133 -23.06 -29.67 12.06
N PHE A 134 -23.76 -28.83 12.83
CA PHE A 134 -24.13 -29.13 14.21
C PHE A 134 -25.54 -29.71 14.29
N SER A 135 -25.70 -30.87 14.92
CA SER A 135 -26.96 -31.62 14.92
C SER A 135 -28.14 -30.81 15.47
N GLN A 136 -27.91 -29.97 16.49
CA GLN A 136 -28.95 -29.22 17.19
C GLN A 136 -29.33 -27.92 16.48
N THR A 137 -28.49 -27.40 15.57
CA THR A 137 -28.79 -26.18 14.80
C THR A 137 -28.94 -26.43 13.30
N PHE A 138 -28.73 -27.67 12.85
CA PHE A 138 -28.92 -28.06 11.46
C PHE A 138 -30.39 -27.97 11.05
N VAL A 139 -30.62 -27.39 9.88
CA VAL A 139 -31.95 -27.19 9.32
C VAL A 139 -32.03 -27.85 7.95
N GLN A 140 -33.06 -28.67 7.74
CA GLN A 140 -33.32 -29.33 6.44
C GLN A 140 -34.23 -28.44 5.55
N PRO A 141 -33.92 -28.27 4.26
CA PRO A 141 -34.78 -27.56 3.32
C PRO A 141 -36.15 -28.24 3.15
N THR A 142 -37.21 -27.44 3.06
CA THR A 142 -38.57 -27.91 2.70
C THR A 142 -38.90 -27.56 1.25
N ASP A 143 -39.84 -28.29 0.64
CA ASP A 143 -40.20 -28.08 -0.78
C ASP A 143 -41.01 -26.79 -1.02
N GLU A 144 -41.61 -26.23 0.03
CA GLU A 144 -42.51 -25.06 -0.02
C GLU A 144 -41.82 -23.74 0.32
N GLU A 145 -40.58 -23.77 0.84
CA GLU A 145 -39.86 -22.55 1.25
C GLU A 145 -38.91 -22.03 0.17
N THR A 146 -38.78 -20.71 0.10
CA THR A 146 -37.75 -20.07 -0.74
C THR A 146 -36.37 -20.18 -0.08
N LEU A 147 -35.30 -20.00 -0.88
CA LEU A 147 -33.92 -19.99 -0.36
C LEU A 147 -33.74 -18.94 0.74
N LYS A 148 -34.35 -17.75 0.59
CA LYS A 148 -34.30 -16.67 1.57
C LYS A 148 -34.96 -17.08 2.90
N GLU A 149 -36.06 -17.81 2.83
CA GLU A 149 -36.77 -18.30 4.02
C GLU A 149 -36.00 -19.41 4.73
N TYR A 150 -35.44 -20.34 3.98
CA TYR A 150 -34.54 -21.38 4.50
C TYR A 150 -33.33 -20.78 5.24
N GLU A 151 -32.67 -19.80 4.62
CA GLU A 151 -31.50 -19.12 5.18
C GLU A 151 -31.84 -18.37 6.49
N ALA A 152 -32.94 -17.62 6.48
CA ALA A 152 -33.45 -16.92 7.64
C ALA A 152 -33.81 -17.88 8.79
N ARG A 153 -34.46 -19.02 8.47
CA ARG A 153 -34.81 -20.06 9.45
C ARG A 153 -33.56 -20.68 10.08
N GLY A 154 -32.54 -20.97 9.28
CA GLY A 154 -31.25 -21.45 9.78
C GLY A 154 -30.57 -20.48 10.76
N LEU A 155 -30.65 -19.18 10.49
CA LEU A 155 -30.14 -18.15 11.40
C LEU A 155 -30.93 -18.11 12.71
N CYS A 156 -32.26 -18.10 12.64
CA CYS A 156 -33.13 -18.06 13.83
C CYS A 156 -32.91 -19.29 14.74
N VAL A 157 -32.82 -20.50 14.17
CA VAL A 157 -32.59 -21.74 14.94
C VAL A 157 -31.24 -21.69 15.65
N ALA A 158 -30.19 -21.23 14.96
CA ALA A 158 -28.87 -21.09 15.58
C ALA A 158 -28.85 -20.03 16.69
N ALA A 159 -29.51 -18.89 16.50
CA ALA A 159 -29.64 -17.84 17.51
C ALA A 159 -30.44 -18.30 18.73
N GLN A 160 -31.54 -19.03 18.51
CA GLN A 160 -32.36 -19.61 19.58
C GLN A 160 -31.56 -20.61 20.41
N TRP A 161 -30.83 -21.50 19.75
CA TRP A 161 -29.95 -22.44 20.43
C TRP A 161 -28.90 -21.72 21.28
N LEU A 162 -28.26 -20.69 20.73
CA LEU A 162 -27.24 -19.92 21.46
C LEU A 162 -27.85 -19.20 22.67
N GLN A 163 -29.04 -18.63 22.54
CA GLN A 163 -29.75 -17.98 23.64
C GLN A 163 -30.08 -18.97 24.77
N CYS A 164 -30.59 -20.15 24.42
CA CYS A 164 -30.84 -21.22 25.40
C CYS A 164 -29.54 -21.72 26.05
N HIS A 165 -28.47 -21.86 25.27
CA HIS A 165 -27.16 -22.31 25.76
C HIS A 165 -26.51 -21.28 26.68
N ALA A 166 -26.59 -19.99 26.35
CA ALA A 166 -26.11 -18.89 27.17
C ALA A 166 -26.87 -18.79 28.51
N ALA A 167 -28.19 -18.97 28.49
CA ALA A 167 -29.00 -19.03 29.70
C ALA A 167 -28.64 -20.23 30.59
N ALA A 168 -28.42 -21.40 29.99
CA ALA A 168 -27.97 -22.60 30.70
C ALA A 168 -26.56 -22.42 31.30
N LEU A 169 -25.66 -21.75 30.57
CA LEU A 169 -24.31 -21.44 31.04
C LEU A 169 -24.34 -20.52 32.26
N ALA A 170 -25.14 -19.46 32.21
CA ALA A 170 -25.33 -18.54 33.34
C ALA A 170 -25.90 -19.27 34.58
N ALA A 171 -26.85 -20.19 34.37
CA ALA A 171 -27.41 -21.00 35.45
C ALA A 171 -26.40 -21.99 36.06
N ALA A 172 -25.40 -22.43 35.28
CA ALA A 172 -24.39 -23.38 35.71
C ALA A 172 -23.20 -22.72 36.46
N THR A 173 -22.98 -21.42 36.28
CA THR A 173 -21.82 -20.70 36.85
C THR A 173 -22.11 -19.93 38.14
N GLN A 174 -23.37 -19.74 38.55
CA GLN A 174 -23.74 -18.97 39.74
C GLN A 174 -24.23 -19.82 40.94
N PRO A 175 -24.04 -19.35 42.19
CA PRO A 175 -24.45 -20.07 43.40
C PRO A 175 -26.00 -20.09 43.61
N PRO A 176 -26.55 -21.09 44.35
CA PRO A 176 -27.98 -21.39 44.37
C PRO A 176 -28.93 -20.31 44.92
N GLN A 177 -28.41 -19.28 45.60
CA GLN A 177 -29.23 -18.25 46.25
C GLN A 177 -29.55 -17.04 45.36
N GLU A 178 -28.78 -16.78 44.30
CA GLU A 178 -29.04 -15.67 43.36
C GLU A 178 -29.85 -16.10 42.12
N ALA A 179 -29.91 -17.41 41.84
CA ALA A 179 -30.64 -17.98 40.70
C ALA A 179 -32.17 -17.71 40.74
N ALA A 180 -32.74 -17.41 41.92
CA ALA A 180 -34.16 -17.08 42.07
C ALA A 180 -34.50 -15.62 41.72
N ASP A 181 -33.57 -14.68 41.95
CA ASP A 181 -33.78 -13.25 41.67
C ASP A 181 -33.54 -12.90 40.19
N LEU A 182 -32.72 -13.70 39.49
CA LEU A 182 -32.44 -13.59 38.04
C LEU A 182 -33.58 -14.00 37.11
N ALA A 183 -34.57 -14.75 37.61
CA ALA A 183 -35.78 -15.05 36.84
C ALA A 183 -36.67 -13.80 36.62
N VAL A 184 -36.41 -12.71 37.35
CA VAL A 184 -37.15 -11.43 37.25
C VAL A 184 -36.25 -10.27 36.78
N GLY A 185 -34.92 -10.37 36.93
CA GLY A 185 -33.95 -9.41 36.38
C GLY A 185 -32.86 -10.10 35.55
N GLY A 186 -32.96 -10.05 34.23
CA GLY A 186 -32.08 -10.76 33.29
C GLY A 186 -30.59 -10.42 33.37
N GLY A 187 -29.82 -11.25 34.08
CA GLY A 187 -28.36 -11.16 34.23
C GLY A 187 -27.58 -12.33 33.62
N GLY A 188 -28.04 -12.88 32.49
CA GLY A 188 -27.28 -13.82 31.65
C GLY A 188 -26.75 -13.16 30.36
N PRO A 189 -25.86 -13.84 29.59
CA PRO A 189 -25.35 -13.32 28.33
C PRO A 189 -26.50 -13.06 27.36
N ARG A 190 -26.70 -11.79 26.98
CA ARG A 190 -27.76 -11.40 26.05
C ARG A 190 -27.32 -11.68 24.61
N VAL A 191 -28.07 -12.53 23.89
CA VAL A 191 -27.84 -12.83 22.47
C VAL A 191 -28.78 -11.98 21.63
N THR A 192 -28.25 -11.12 20.77
CA THR A 192 -29.03 -10.21 19.91
C THR A 192 -28.75 -10.50 18.44
N VAL A 193 -29.82 -10.71 17.67
CA VAL A 193 -29.74 -10.81 16.19
C VAL A 193 -29.77 -9.41 15.59
N LEU A 194 -28.78 -9.08 14.76
CA LEU A 194 -28.72 -7.80 14.04
C LEU A 194 -29.13 -7.99 12.58
N THR A 195 -30.19 -7.31 12.16
CA THR A 195 -30.74 -7.39 10.79
C THR A 195 -31.40 -6.08 10.36
N HIS A 196 -31.25 -5.74 9.07
CA HIS A 196 -32.04 -4.70 8.42
C HIS A 196 -33.17 -5.24 7.55
N ASP A 197 -33.29 -6.57 7.38
CA ASP A 197 -34.42 -7.17 6.66
C ASP A 197 -35.67 -7.22 7.55
N PRO A 198 -36.75 -6.48 7.21
CA PRO A 198 -37.98 -6.47 8.00
C PRO A 198 -38.61 -7.86 8.12
N SER A 199 -38.44 -8.69 7.09
CA SER A 199 -39.00 -10.05 7.03
C SER A 199 -38.35 -10.98 8.06
N LEU A 200 -37.02 -10.87 8.19
CA LEU A 200 -36.24 -11.64 9.17
C LEU A 200 -36.53 -11.14 10.59
N LYS A 201 -36.64 -9.82 10.76
CA LYS A 201 -36.96 -9.20 12.05
C LYS A 201 -38.29 -9.73 12.61
N ALA A 202 -39.37 -9.62 11.84
CA ALA A 202 -40.69 -10.08 12.26
C ALA A 202 -40.72 -11.59 12.60
N ARG A 203 -39.98 -12.41 11.85
CA ARG A 203 -39.89 -13.86 12.10
C ARG A 203 -39.14 -14.18 13.38
N ALA A 204 -38.02 -13.52 13.62
CA ALA A 204 -37.20 -13.76 14.79
C ALA A 204 -37.88 -13.26 16.08
N GLU A 205 -38.59 -12.12 16.01
CA GLU A 205 -39.45 -11.63 17.10
C GLU A 205 -40.57 -12.61 17.45
N ALA A 206 -41.21 -13.22 16.44
CA ALA A 206 -42.25 -14.23 16.66
C ALA A 206 -41.74 -15.50 17.38
N LEU A 207 -40.43 -15.76 17.34
CA LEU A 207 -39.76 -16.87 18.04
C LEU A 207 -39.25 -16.47 19.44
N GLY A 208 -39.48 -15.23 19.88
CA GLY A 208 -39.01 -14.73 21.17
C GLY A 208 -37.52 -14.40 21.22
N LEU A 209 -36.87 -14.23 20.06
CA LEU A 209 -35.48 -13.80 19.98
C LEU A 209 -35.37 -12.29 20.21
N ASP A 210 -34.26 -11.85 20.80
CA ASP A 210 -33.92 -10.44 20.86
C ASP A 210 -33.33 -10.00 19.50
N VAL A 211 -34.04 -9.11 18.81
CA VAL A 211 -33.72 -8.70 17.44
C VAL A 211 -33.72 -7.19 17.38
N GLN A 212 -32.67 -6.62 16.80
CA GLN A 212 -32.54 -5.18 16.66
C GLN A 212 -32.08 -4.84 15.25
N THR A 213 -32.57 -3.71 14.72
CA THR A 213 -31.88 -3.05 13.61
C THR A 213 -30.58 -2.44 14.12
N VAL A 214 -29.63 -2.12 13.24
CA VAL A 214 -28.38 -1.52 13.69
C VAL A 214 -28.61 -0.16 14.35
N MET A 215 -29.60 0.62 13.87
CA MET A 215 -29.97 1.90 14.48
C MET A 215 -30.57 1.73 15.87
N GLU A 216 -31.42 0.73 16.08
CA GLU A 216 -31.97 0.39 17.40
C GLU A 216 -30.88 -0.08 18.35
N TYR A 217 -29.93 -0.88 17.85
CA TYR A 217 -28.79 -1.34 18.62
C TYR A 217 -27.92 -0.16 19.08
N LEU A 218 -27.57 0.74 18.16
CA LEU A 218 -26.78 1.94 18.44
C LEU A 218 -27.43 2.83 19.49
N GLU A 219 -28.74 3.09 19.39
CA GLU A 219 -29.45 3.86 20.41
C GLU A 219 -29.43 3.15 21.77
N SER A 220 -29.46 1.81 21.78
CA SER A 220 -29.39 1.02 23.03
C SER A 220 -28.01 1.03 23.70
N VAL A 221 -26.95 1.37 22.98
CA VAL A 221 -25.56 1.41 23.48
C VAL A 221 -24.97 2.82 23.50
N LYS A 222 -25.78 3.84 23.22
CA LYS A 222 -25.37 5.25 23.09
C LYS A 222 -24.75 5.82 24.36
N ASP A 223 -25.21 5.36 25.53
CA ASP A 223 -24.65 5.76 26.82
C ASP A 223 -23.26 5.16 27.06
N GLU A 224 -22.99 3.96 26.52
CA GLU A 224 -21.70 3.26 26.61
C GLU A 224 -20.73 3.76 25.53
N PHE A 225 -21.25 4.05 24.33
CA PHE A 225 -20.49 4.49 23.15
C PHE A 225 -21.17 5.70 22.47
N PRO A 226 -20.96 6.93 22.96
CA PRO A 226 -21.65 8.13 22.46
C PRO A 226 -21.29 8.50 21.01
N ASN A 227 -20.14 8.03 20.51
CA ASN A 227 -19.65 8.29 19.16
C ASN A 227 -19.90 7.13 18.18
N SER A 228 -20.51 6.02 18.62
CA SER A 228 -20.77 4.87 17.76
C SER A 228 -21.88 5.15 16.76
N GLY A 229 -21.74 4.58 15.56
CA GLY A 229 -22.76 4.70 14.51
C GLY A 229 -22.65 5.93 13.62
N GLU A 230 -21.59 6.75 13.77
CA GLU A 230 -21.34 7.88 12.87
C GLU A 230 -21.21 7.41 11.43
N GLN A 231 -20.51 6.29 11.17
CA GLN A 231 -20.38 5.70 9.82
C GLN A 231 -21.73 5.30 9.21
N LEU A 232 -22.70 4.90 10.03
CA LEU A 232 -24.04 4.51 9.58
C LEU A 232 -24.95 5.71 9.32
N ALA A 233 -24.76 6.81 10.06
CA ALA A 233 -25.45 8.08 9.79
C ALA A 233 -25.06 8.68 8.43
N GLN A 234 -23.92 8.27 7.85
CA GLN A 234 -23.44 8.71 6.54
C GLN A 234 -24.05 7.91 5.38
N LEU A 235 -24.59 6.72 5.64
CA LEU A 235 -24.96 5.72 4.64
C LEU A 235 -26.43 5.77 4.17
N ASP A 236 -27.16 6.87 4.42
CA ASP A 236 -28.56 7.09 4.01
C ASP A 236 -29.45 5.83 4.17
N VAL A 237 -29.48 5.28 5.38
CA VAL A 237 -30.28 4.07 5.71
C VAL A 237 -31.80 4.30 5.54
N GLU A 238 -32.25 5.56 5.40
CA GLU A 238 -33.67 5.92 5.33
C GLU A 238 -34.33 5.69 3.96
N ASP A 239 -33.57 5.56 2.86
CA ASP A 239 -34.15 5.57 1.49
C ASP A 239 -34.18 4.18 0.79
N ALA A 240 -33.95 3.10 1.55
CA ALA A 240 -34.05 1.73 1.02
C ALA A 240 -35.50 1.25 0.80
N GLY A 241 -36.51 2.06 1.14
CA GLY A 241 -37.91 1.85 0.83
C GLY A 241 -38.30 2.63 -0.43
N GLY A 242 -38.40 1.94 -1.56
CA GLY A 242 -38.59 2.55 -2.87
C GLY A 242 -39.61 3.70 -2.92
N ALA A 243 -39.10 4.89 -3.25
CA ALA A 243 -39.89 5.98 -3.81
C ALA A 243 -39.54 6.09 -5.30
N GLU A 244 -40.33 5.42 -6.16
CA GLU A 244 -40.50 5.85 -7.55
C GLU A 244 -41.16 7.23 -7.52
N GLY A 245 -40.35 8.28 -7.39
CA GLY A 245 -40.80 9.66 -7.24
C GLY A 245 -40.01 10.62 -8.13
N SER A 246 -40.65 11.04 -9.23
CA SER A 246 -40.27 12.10 -10.17
C SER A 246 -39.15 11.79 -11.18
N ALA A 247 -39.49 11.94 -12.47
CA ALA A 247 -38.64 11.70 -13.62
C ALA A 247 -37.49 12.73 -13.74
N SER A 248 -36.48 12.59 -12.89
CA SER A 248 -35.19 13.28 -13.06
C SER A 248 -34.46 12.72 -14.30
N LYS A 249 -33.96 13.60 -15.16
CA LYS A 249 -33.17 13.22 -16.33
C LYS A 249 -31.82 12.64 -15.86
N ALA A 250 -31.61 11.34 -16.07
CA ALA A 250 -30.35 10.69 -15.69
C ALA A 250 -29.14 11.35 -16.37
N PHE A 251 -28.11 11.69 -15.59
CA PHE A 251 -26.85 12.22 -16.11
C PHE A 251 -26.04 11.16 -16.83
N TYR A 252 -26.12 9.92 -16.36
CA TYR A 252 -25.37 8.80 -16.92
C TYR A 252 -26.29 7.71 -17.51
N GLU A 253 -25.78 7.00 -18.50
CA GLU A 253 -26.43 5.81 -19.04
C GLU A 253 -26.41 4.67 -18.02
N ALA A 254 -27.47 3.85 -18.02
CA ALA A 254 -27.51 2.64 -17.22
C ALA A 254 -26.47 1.64 -17.73
N HIS A 255 -25.77 0.96 -16.82
CA HIS A 255 -24.84 -0.09 -17.19
C HIS A 255 -25.59 -1.27 -17.81
N TRP A 256 -24.97 -1.90 -18.81
CA TRP A 256 -25.58 -3.05 -19.48
C TRP A 256 -25.66 -4.27 -18.56
N SER A 257 -26.64 -5.15 -18.80
CA SER A 257 -26.77 -6.40 -18.05
C SER A 257 -25.61 -7.36 -18.35
N GLU A 258 -25.26 -8.21 -17.39
CA GLU A 258 -24.18 -9.20 -17.54
C GLU A 258 -24.37 -10.11 -18.75
N GLN A 259 -25.63 -10.48 -19.06
CA GLN A 259 -25.96 -11.30 -20.22
C GLN A 259 -25.60 -10.58 -21.53
N ARG A 260 -26.00 -9.31 -21.66
CA ARG A 260 -25.68 -8.48 -22.83
C ARG A 260 -24.18 -8.30 -22.98
N ILE A 261 -23.45 -8.04 -21.89
CA ILE A 261 -21.98 -7.91 -21.89
C ILE A 261 -21.34 -9.21 -22.37
N ALA A 262 -21.74 -10.36 -21.83
CA ALA A 262 -21.17 -11.65 -22.18
C ALA A 262 -21.42 -12.03 -23.65
N GLU A 263 -22.58 -11.68 -24.20
CA GLU A 263 -22.88 -11.88 -25.62
C GLU A 263 -22.10 -10.92 -26.53
N SER A 264 -22.04 -9.64 -26.19
CA SER A 264 -21.30 -8.64 -26.96
C SER A 264 -19.79 -8.88 -26.94
N LEU A 265 -19.22 -9.33 -25.81
CA LEU A 265 -17.80 -9.74 -25.74
C LEU A 265 -17.50 -10.94 -26.64
N LYS A 266 -18.44 -11.89 -26.76
CA LYS A 266 -18.28 -13.05 -27.66
C LYS A 266 -18.37 -12.66 -29.14
N ARG A 267 -19.23 -11.68 -29.47
CA ARG A 267 -19.34 -11.13 -30.83
C ARG A 267 -18.16 -10.23 -31.20
N GLY A 268 -17.49 -9.65 -30.21
CA GLY A 268 -16.39 -8.70 -30.41
C GLY A 268 -16.83 -7.25 -30.56
N ASP A 269 -18.10 -6.94 -30.25
CA ASP A 269 -18.67 -5.58 -30.38
C ASP A 269 -18.14 -4.62 -29.31
N ILE A 270 -17.68 -5.16 -28.19
CA ILE A 270 -17.14 -4.41 -27.06
C ILE A 270 -15.79 -4.99 -26.63
N LEU A 271 -14.94 -4.13 -26.09
CA LEU A 271 -13.61 -4.47 -25.59
C LEU A 271 -13.58 -4.43 -24.07
N GLN A 272 -12.92 -5.41 -23.45
CA GLN A 272 -12.68 -5.43 -22.01
C GLN A 272 -11.23 -5.05 -21.71
N GLY A 273 -11.04 -4.08 -20.81
CA GLY A 273 -9.71 -3.61 -20.44
C GLY A 273 -9.66 -2.90 -19.09
N LYS A 274 -8.44 -2.61 -18.62
CA LYS A 274 -8.23 -1.79 -17.41
C LYS A 274 -8.17 -0.31 -17.80
N LEU A 275 -8.99 0.51 -17.15
CA LEU A 275 -8.99 1.96 -17.29
C LEU A 275 -7.77 2.56 -16.56
N ARG A 276 -7.08 3.48 -17.23
CA ARG A 276 -6.01 4.31 -16.69
C ARG A 276 -6.28 5.77 -17.00
N MET A 277 -6.56 6.55 -15.99
CA MET A 277 -6.77 8.00 -16.04
C MET A 277 -5.45 8.71 -16.31
N LEU A 278 -5.51 9.85 -17.01
CA LEU A 278 -4.36 10.74 -17.15
C LEU A 278 -4.08 11.43 -15.80
N SER A 279 -2.82 11.65 -15.46
CA SER A 279 -2.39 12.12 -14.14
C SER A 279 -2.93 13.51 -13.75
N ASP A 280 -3.38 14.30 -14.72
CA ASP A 280 -3.80 15.69 -14.54
C ASP A 280 -5.32 15.88 -14.45
N CYS A 281 -6.12 14.81 -14.63
CA CYS A 281 -7.58 14.97 -14.70
C CYS A 281 -8.37 13.69 -14.40
N ASN A 282 -9.65 13.87 -14.07
CA ASN A 282 -10.62 12.81 -13.80
C ASN A 282 -11.65 12.61 -14.91
N TRP A 283 -11.44 13.20 -16.10
CA TRP A 283 -12.37 13.13 -17.23
C TRP A 283 -11.74 12.61 -18.54
N ARG A 284 -10.45 12.25 -18.52
CA ARG A 284 -9.77 11.57 -19.63
C ARG A 284 -9.05 10.32 -19.14
N GLY A 285 -9.24 9.23 -19.88
CA GLY A 285 -8.55 7.98 -19.60
C GLY A 285 -8.26 7.17 -20.85
N LEU A 286 -7.43 6.15 -20.68
CA LEU A 286 -7.06 5.17 -21.67
C LEU A 286 -7.45 3.78 -21.17
N VAL A 287 -8.10 3.00 -22.02
CA VAL A 287 -8.42 1.60 -21.75
C VAL A 287 -7.54 0.73 -22.62
N PHE A 288 -6.75 -0.12 -21.97
CA PHE A 288 -5.89 -1.10 -22.64
C PHE A 288 -6.66 -2.42 -22.78
N ALA A 289 -7.04 -2.79 -24.00
CA ALA A 289 -7.81 -3.99 -24.28
C ALA A 289 -7.27 -4.71 -25.52
N ALA A 290 -7.01 -6.02 -25.41
CA ALA A 290 -6.55 -6.86 -26.52
C ALA A 290 -5.32 -6.35 -27.32
N GLY A 291 -4.45 -5.55 -26.70
CA GLY A 291 -3.28 -4.95 -27.36
C GLY A 291 -3.55 -3.60 -28.05
N GLU A 292 -4.78 -3.10 -27.98
CA GLU A 292 -5.18 -1.78 -28.45
C GLU A 292 -5.34 -0.78 -27.29
N GLU A 293 -5.08 0.49 -27.56
CA GLU A 293 -5.31 1.61 -26.64
C GLU A 293 -6.55 2.38 -27.11
N VAL A 294 -7.61 2.39 -26.29
CA VAL A 294 -8.86 3.12 -26.57
C VAL A 294 -8.92 4.35 -25.69
N ARG A 295 -9.15 5.51 -26.28
CA ARG A 295 -9.31 6.78 -25.58
C ARG A 295 -10.74 6.97 -25.11
N ILE A 296 -10.91 7.33 -23.85
CA ILE A 296 -12.21 7.72 -23.27
C ILE A 296 -12.11 9.19 -22.86
N VAL A 297 -12.99 10.02 -23.41
CA VAL A 297 -13.03 11.46 -23.15
C VAL A 297 -14.41 11.87 -22.66
N GLY A 298 -14.45 12.60 -21.55
CA GLY A 298 -15.67 13.13 -20.96
C GLY A 298 -16.25 12.23 -19.87
N ARG A 299 -16.87 12.87 -18.87
CA ARG A 299 -17.45 12.18 -17.69
C ARG A 299 -18.58 11.22 -18.09
N THR A 300 -19.41 11.61 -19.04
CA THR A 300 -20.51 10.79 -19.56
C THR A 300 -20.00 9.49 -20.19
N ASN A 301 -18.94 9.57 -21.00
CA ASN A 301 -18.32 8.40 -21.64
C ASN A 301 -17.52 7.53 -20.66
N LEU A 302 -16.96 8.11 -19.59
CA LEU A 302 -16.37 7.31 -18.50
C LEU A 302 -17.42 6.54 -17.70
N ASN A 303 -18.67 7.03 -17.69
CA ASN A 303 -19.84 6.35 -17.15
C ASN A 303 -19.63 5.77 -15.74
N ARG A 304 -19.30 6.66 -14.80
CA ARG A 304 -19.12 6.37 -13.37
C ARG A 304 -17.98 5.38 -13.06
N ALA A 305 -16.95 5.30 -13.90
CA ALA A 305 -15.74 4.50 -13.69
C ALA A 305 -14.63 5.25 -12.94
N PHE A 306 -13.83 4.53 -12.16
CA PHE A 306 -12.68 5.05 -11.42
C PHE A 306 -11.33 4.60 -12.01
N GLU A 307 -10.25 5.25 -11.58
CA GLU A 307 -8.89 4.82 -11.90
C GLU A 307 -8.66 3.35 -11.54
N GLY A 308 -8.19 2.58 -12.52
CA GLY A 308 -7.89 1.16 -12.35
C GLY A 308 -9.08 0.19 -12.43
N ASP A 309 -10.31 0.66 -12.67
CA ASP A 309 -11.47 -0.20 -12.93
C ASP A 309 -11.24 -1.09 -14.17
N VAL A 310 -11.79 -2.31 -14.13
CA VAL A 310 -11.89 -3.16 -15.32
C VAL A 310 -13.25 -2.90 -15.96
N VAL A 311 -13.22 -2.30 -17.15
CA VAL A 311 -14.40 -1.77 -17.84
C VAL A 311 -14.65 -2.49 -19.16
N ALA A 312 -15.92 -2.48 -19.57
CA ALA A 312 -16.34 -2.85 -20.92
C ALA A 312 -16.57 -1.57 -21.73
N VAL A 313 -15.95 -1.48 -22.90
CA VAL A 313 -15.95 -0.29 -23.74
C VAL A 313 -16.57 -0.60 -25.10
N GLU A 314 -17.51 0.23 -25.52
CA GLU A 314 -18.04 0.29 -26.88
C GLU A 314 -17.30 1.39 -27.66
N ILE A 315 -16.93 1.10 -28.90
CA ILE A 315 -16.18 2.03 -29.76
C ILE A 315 -17.19 2.98 -30.42
N ILE A 316 -16.98 4.30 -30.27
CA ILE A 316 -17.90 5.31 -30.80
C ILE A 316 -17.44 5.80 -32.18
N SER A 317 -16.14 5.97 -32.38
CA SER A 317 -15.60 6.45 -33.64
C SER A 317 -14.37 5.63 -34.07
N ASP A 318 -14.41 5.18 -35.32
CA ASP A 318 -13.28 4.53 -36.00
C ASP A 318 -12.36 5.55 -36.70
N ASN A 319 -12.75 6.84 -36.71
CA ASN A 319 -11.98 7.89 -37.33
C ASN A 319 -10.93 8.43 -36.35
N PRO A 320 -9.64 8.25 -36.64
CA PRO A 320 -8.59 8.85 -35.83
C PRO A 320 -8.57 10.35 -36.00
N ILE A 321 -8.90 11.06 -34.92
CA ILE A 321 -8.71 12.51 -34.87
C ILE A 321 -7.20 12.77 -34.86
N SER A 322 -6.73 13.56 -35.85
CA SER A 322 -5.35 14.04 -35.91
C SER A 322 -5.00 14.74 -34.60
N ALA A 323 -3.80 14.56 -34.07
CA ALA A 323 -3.28 15.24 -32.87
C ALA A 323 -3.11 16.78 -33.03
N ALA A 324 -3.86 17.40 -33.93
CA ALA A 324 -3.80 18.80 -34.32
C ALA A 324 -5.18 19.48 -34.36
N ASP A 325 -6.19 18.94 -33.68
CA ASP A 325 -7.40 19.71 -33.40
C ASP A 325 -7.23 20.47 -32.07
N PRO A 326 -7.67 21.74 -32.02
CA PRO A 326 -7.58 22.56 -30.82
C PRO A 326 -8.32 21.86 -29.67
N ARG A 327 -7.91 22.17 -28.43
CA ARG A 327 -8.62 21.73 -27.22
C ARG A 327 -10.13 21.80 -27.49
N PRO A 328 -10.90 20.70 -27.40
CA PRO A 328 -12.34 20.81 -27.51
C PRO A 328 -12.79 21.78 -26.42
N GLU A 329 -13.48 22.85 -26.81
CA GLU A 329 -14.12 23.76 -25.88
C GLU A 329 -14.94 22.93 -24.88
N VAL A 330 -14.81 23.27 -23.61
CA VAL A 330 -15.65 22.72 -22.54
C VAL A 330 -17.11 22.89 -23.00
N PRO A 331 -17.95 21.83 -23.01
CA PRO A 331 -19.35 21.98 -23.36
C PRO A 331 -19.97 22.98 -22.39
N GLN A 332 -20.32 24.18 -22.87
CA GLN A 332 -21.13 25.11 -22.09
C GLN A 332 -22.44 24.40 -21.74
N ALA A 333 -22.79 24.42 -20.45
CA ALA A 333 -24.08 23.90 -20.00
C ALA A 333 -25.20 24.61 -20.78
N PRO A 334 -26.24 23.88 -21.24
CA PRO A 334 -27.39 24.53 -21.85
C PRO A 334 -28.04 25.48 -20.84
N PRO A 335 -28.62 26.62 -21.29
CA PRO A 335 -29.23 27.59 -20.38
C PRO A 335 -30.35 26.93 -19.58
N VAL A 336 -30.34 27.16 -18.27
CA VAL A 336 -31.38 26.70 -17.34
C VAL A 336 -32.63 27.53 -17.60
N GLU A 337 -33.64 26.94 -18.23
CA GLU A 337 -34.99 27.53 -18.24
C GLU A 337 -35.64 27.32 -16.87
N GLU A 338 -35.95 28.43 -16.19
CA GLU A 338 -36.71 28.44 -14.94
C GLU A 338 -38.14 27.92 -15.18
N GLY A 339 -38.45 26.75 -14.63
CA GLY A 339 -39.82 26.24 -14.64
C GLY A 339 -40.04 25.06 -13.71
N GLY A 340 -40.75 25.29 -12.59
CA GLY A 340 -41.47 24.24 -11.86
C GLY A 340 -41.01 24.00 -10.42
N ALA A 341 -41.82 24.44 -9.47
CA ALA A 341 -41.61 24.37 -8.03
C ALA A 341 -41.84 22.96 -7.42
N GLY A 342 -41.05 22.63 -6.40
CA GLY A 342 -41.33 21.51 -5.47
C GLY A 342 -40.18 20.55 -5.18
N LEU A 343 -39.01 21.03 -4.73
CA LEU A 343 -37.94 20.22 -4.14
C LEU A 343 -37.35 20.99 -2.95
N SER A 344 -36.94 20.30 -1.88
CA SER A 344 -36.34 20.89 -0.69
C SER A 344 -35.10 21.73 -1.05
N ALA A 345 -35.00 22.93 -0.45
CA ALA A 345 -34.03 23.96 -0.84
C ALA A 345 -32.57 23.50 -0.74
N GLU A 346 -32.25 22.58 0.18
CA GLU A 346 -30.88 22.10 0.44
C GLU A 346 -30.33 21.22 -0.70
N LEU A 347 -31.17 20.44 -1.40
CA LEU A 347 -30.76 19.56 -2.50
C LEU A 347 -30.48 20.30 -3.83
N LYS A 348 -30.99 21.53 -3.96
CA LYS A 348 -30.69 22.39 -5.12
C LYS A 348 -29.33 23.05 -4.97
N GLU A 349 -29.01 23.57 -3.79
CA GLU A 349 -27.75 24.27 -3.54
C GLU A 349 -26.52 23.36 -3.70
N VAL A 350 -26.56 22.10 -3.25
CA VAL A 350 -25.42 21.16 -3.39
C VAL A 350 -25.19 20.76 -4.85
N ASN A 351 -26.27 20.60 -5.65
CA ASN A 351 -26.14 20.32 -7.08
C ASN A 351 -25.70 21.55 -7.89
N GLU A 352 -26.12 22.75 -7.51
CA GLU A 352 -25.68 24.01 -8.13
C GLU A 352 -24.22 24.34 -7.77
N GLU A 353 -23.78 24.10 -6.53
CA GLU A 353 -22.36 24.16 -6.14
C GLU A 353 -21.55 23.06 -6.86
N ALA A 354 -22.06 21.83 -6.95
CA ALA A 354 -21.40 20.79 -7.76
C ALA A 354 -21.31 21.14 -9.26
N ASP A 355 -22.24 21.94 -9.78
CA ASP A 355 -22.24 22.45 -11.16
C ASP A 355 -21.23 23.58 -11.38
N LEU A 356 -21.04 24.48 -10.40
CA LEU A 356 -20.01 25.52 -10.42
C LEU A 356 -18.59 24.96 -10.26
N PHE A 357 -18.44 23.79 -9.63
CA PHE A 357 -17.13 23.26 -9.24
C PHE A 357 -16.80 21.87 -9.82
N ALA A 358 -17.55 21.42 -10.82
CA ALA A 358 -17.10 20.38 -11.74
C ALA A 358 -15.93 20.85 -12.62
N ASP A 359 -15.65 22.15 -12.64
CA ASP A 359 -14.64 22.84 -13.44
C ASP A 359 -13.46 23.35 -12.59
N ASP A 360 -12.76 22.46 -11.87
CA ASP A 360 -11.51 22.83 -11.17
C ASP A 360 -10.27 22.73 -12.09
N GLY A 361 -10.48 23.01 -13.38
CA GLY A 361 -9.43 23.21 -14.38
C GLY A 361 -9.16 24.70 -14.53
N GLY A 362 -8.60 25.32 -13.48
CA GLY A 362 -8.42 26.77 -13.38
C GLY A 362 -8.03 27.50 -14.66
N GLU A 363 -8.81 28.52 -14.99
CA GLU A 363 -8.50 29.59 -15.93
C GLU A 363 -7.29 30.38 -15.39
N GLY A 364 -6.11 30.07 -15.91
CA GLY A 364 -4.96 30.97 -15.89
C GLY A 364 -4.65 31.36 -17.32
N GLU A 365 -4.67 32.66 -17.62
CA GLU A 365 -4.25 33.21 -18.91
C GLU A 365 -2.87 32.68 -19.30
N VAL A 366 -2.82 31.73 -20.24
CA VAL A 366 -1.59 31.35 -20.91
C VAL A 366 -1.48 32.27 -22.12
N GLU A 367 -0.55 33.24 -22.04
CA GLU A 367 -0.16 34.05 -23.19
C GLU A 367 0.15 33.14 -24.38
N THR A 368 -0.57 33.38 -25.47
CA THR A 368 -0.47 32.63 -26.71
C THR A 368 0.80 33.02 -27.45
N VAL A 369 1.88 32.27 -27.23
CA VAL A 369 3.02 32.28 -28.15
C VAL A 369 2.57 31.59 -29.44
N LYS A 370 2.42 32.38 -30.52
CA LYS A 370 2.17 31.89 -31.88
C LYS A 370 3.46 31.30 -32.45
N ASP A 371 3.55 29.98 -32.53
CA ASP A 371 4.60 29.33 -33.31
C ASP A 371 4.20 29.24 -34.81
N PRO A 372 5.16 29.41 -35.73
CA PRO A 372 4.89 29.49 -37.17
C PRO A 372 4.64 28.10 -37.78
N GLU A 373 3.67 28.06 -38.71
CA GLU A 373 3.30 26.92 -39.52
C GLU A 373 4.50 26.19 -40.14
N THR A 374 4.76 24.93 -39.78
CA THR A 374 5.52 24.00 -40.62
C THR A 374 5.07 22.53 -40.46
N ASN A 375 5.15 21.83 -41.59
CA ASN A 375 4.51 20.55 -41.97
C ASN A 375 4.70 19.32 -41.04
N LYS A 376 3.65 18.48 -41.01
CA LYS A 376 3.51 17.13 -40.39
C LYS A 376 4.49 16.07 -40.96
N PRO A 377 4.83 15.02 -40.18
CA PRO A 377 4.19 13.70 -40.43
C PRO A 377 3.75 12.88 -39.19
N SER A 378 3.04 11.79 -39.50
CA SER A 378 2.08 10.92 -38.78
C SER A 378 2.41 10.37 -37.38
N CYS A 379 1.42 10.41 -36.48
CA CYS A 379 1.38 9.69 -35.20
C CYS A 379 0.02 8.96 -35.06
N SER A 380 0.01 7.78 -34.45
CA SER A 380 -1.07 6.78 -34.42
C SER A 380 -2.39 7.28 -33.79
N SER A 381 -3.33 7.70 -34.62
CA SER A 381 -4.71 7.20 -34.68
C SER A 381 -5.25 6.36 -33.49
N LEU A 382 -5.49 6.96 -32.32
CA LEU A 382 -6.17 6.28 -31.20
C LEU A 382 -7.70 6.32 -31.40
N ARG A 383 -8.39 5.18 -31.23
CA ARG A 383 -9.86 5.06 -31.34
C ARG A 383 -10.52 5.64 -30.10
N GLU A 384 -11.71 6.23 -30.25
CA GLU A 384 -12.49 6.73 -29.13
C GLU A 384 -13.62 5.77 -28.76
N GLY A 385 -13.83 5.59 -27.45
CA GLY A 385 -14.88 4.72 -26.93
C GLY A 385 -15.60 5.30 -25.72
N ARG A 386 -16.67 4.61 -25.31
CA ARG A 386 -17.42 4.85 -24.07
C ARG A 386 -17.54 3.60 -23.24
N VAL A 387 -17.51 3.78 -21.93
CA VAL A 387 -17.72 2.73 -20.94
C VAL A 387 -19.21 2.40 -20.88
N VAL A 388 -19.56 1.15 -21.19
CA VAL A 388 -20.95 0.66 -21.15
C VAL A 388 -21.25 -0.10 -19.86
N ALA A 389 -20.23 -0.63 -19.19
CA ALA A 389 -20.35 -1.32 -17.93
C ALA A 389 -19.01 -1.44 -17.21
N ILE A 390 -19.09 -1.66 -15.90
CA ILE A 390 -17.93 -1.86 -15.03
C ILE A 390 -17.95 -3.31 -14.59
N ILE A 391 -17.01 -4.10 -15.10
CA ILE A 391 -16.94 -5.55 -14.87
C ILE A 391 -16.38 -5.82 -13.48
N ARG A 392 -15.36 -5.05 -13.08
CA ARG A 392 -14.75 -5.17 -11.76
C ARG A 392 -14.26 -3.81 -11.29
N ARG A 393 -14.76 -3.39 -10.13
CA ARG A 393 -14.29 -2.18 -9.44
C ARG A 393 -12.86 -2.34 -8.92
N GLY A 394 -12.10 -1.26 -8.96
CA GLY A 394 -10.78 -1.11 -8.37
C GLY A 394 -10.86 -0.75 -6.89
N ARG A 395 -9.96 0.15 -6.45
CA ARG A 395 -9.91 0.69 -5.09
C ARG A 395 -11.13 1.57 -4.83
N ARG A 396 -11.68 1.50 -3.61
CA ARG A 396 -12.85 2.29 -3.18
C ARG A 396 -12.54 3.30 -2.08
N GLU A 397 -11.42 3.12 -1.40
CA GLU A 397 -10.95 4.04 -0.36
C GLU A 397 -10.01 5.08 -0.98
N PHE A 398 -10.19 6.34 -0.61
CA PHE A 398 -9.37 7.45 -1.08
C PHE A 398 -8.98 8.32 0.12
N CYS A 399 -7.74 8.80 0.14
CA CYS A 399 -7.27 9.77 1.11
C CYS A 399 -7.39 11.18 0.54
N GLY A 400 -7.70 12.17 1.37
CA GLY A 400 -7.96 13.53 0.90
C GLY A 400 -8.39 14.46 2.02
N THR A 401 -9.07 15.54 1.67
CA THR A 401 -9.53 16.59 2.59
C THR A 401 -10.96 17.00 2.26
N LEU A 402 -11.67 17.53 3.25
CA LEU A 402 -12.91 18.25 2.97
C LEU A 402 -12.62 19.61 2.34
N ARG A 403 -13.50 20.02 1.44
CA ARG A 403 -13.53 21.39 0.95
C ARG A 403 -13.90 22.33 2.11
N PRO A 404 -13.17 23.43 2.36
CA PRO A 404 -13.48 24.35 3.46
C PRO A 404 -14.95 24.84 3.45
N ILE A 405 -15.54 25.06 4.62
CA ILE A 405 -16.83 25.75 4.75
C ILE A 405 -16.60 27.25 4.59
N ASP A 406 -17.45 27.95 3.86
CA ASP A 406 -17.49 29.42 3.91
C ASP A 406 -17.82 29.87 5.35
N GLU A 407 -17.00 30.75 5.93
CA GLU A 407 -17.10 31.16 7.35
C GLU A 407 -18.52 31.65 7.74
N VAL A 408 -19.24 32.26 6.79
CA VAL A 408 -20.61 32.76 6.97
C VAL A 408 -21.63 31.62 7.11
N LYS A 409 -21.47 30.51 6.36
CA LYS A 409 -22.33 29.32 6.47
C LYS A 409 -22.03 28.53 7.75
N ALA A 410 -20.77 28.50 8.21
CA ALA A 410 -20.36 27.73 9.38
C ALA A 410 -21.04 28.18 10.70
N LEU A 411 -21.37 29.46 10.82
CA LEU A 411 -22.03 30.08 11.99
C LEU A 411 -23.55 29.79 12.06
N SER A 412 -24.17 29.46 10.93
CA SER A 412 -25.63 29.24 10.82
C SER A 412 -26.05 27.78 11.00
N MET A 413 -25.10 26.83 11.06
CA MET A 413 -25.41 25.41 11.08
C MET A 413 -25.68 24.88 12.50
N PRO A 414 -26.78 24.14 12.74
CA PRO A 414 -27.02 23.48 14.01
C PRO A 414 -25.99 22.37 14.24
N SER A 415 -25.42 22.31 15.45
CA SER A 415 -24.29 21.43 15.79
C SER A 415 -24.59 19.92 15.77
N SER A 416 -25.82 19.51 15.48
CA SER A 416 -26.32 18.12 15.64
C SER A 416 -26.90 17.53 14.35
N ALA A 417 -27.12 18.35 13.31
CA ALA A 417 -27.70 17.88 12.06
C ALA A 417 -26.60 17.30 11.15
N SER A 418 -26.92 16.21 10.44
CA SER A 418 -26.01 15.66 9.43
C SER A 418 -25.99 16.59 8.21
N VAL A 419 -24.80 16.98 7.78
CA VAL A 419 -24.58 17.91 6.65
C VAL A 419 -23.87 17.17 5.52
N GLU A 420 -24.28 17.42 4.28
CA GLU A 420 -23.54 16.96 3.10
C GLU A 420 -22.32 17.87 2.84
N ARG A 421 -21.16 17.25 2.60
CA ARG A 421 -19.87 17.91 2.41
C ARG A 421 -19.15 17.28 1.22
N ILE A 422 -18.35 18.08 0.52
CA ILE A 422 -17.55 17.61 -0.61
C ILE A 422 -16.16 17.24 -0.13
N PHE A 423 -15.83 15.96 -0.27
CA PHE A 423 -14.50 15.42 -0.10
C PHE A 423 -13.72 15.51 -1.41
N VAL A 424 -12.50 16.03 -1.32
CA VAL A 424 -11.55 16.17 -2.43
C VAL A 424 -10.42 15.14 -2.23
N PRO A 425 -10.36 14.10 -3.08
CA PRO A 425 -9.27 13.13 -3.06
C PRO A 425 -7.90 13.79 -3.31
N ALA A 426 -6.86 13.29 -2.66
CA ALA A 426 -5.48 13.74 -2.89
C ALA A 426 -5.00 13.41 -4.31
N ASP A 427 -5.42 12.26 -4.86
CA ASP A 427 -5.18 11.89 -6.25
C ASP A 427 -6.25 12.51 -7.18
N ARG A 428 -5.82 13.52 -7.95
CA ARG A 428 -6.65 14.28 -8.91
C ARG A 428 -7.25 13.44 -10.04
N ARG A 429 -6.79 12.20 -10.22
CA ARG A 429 -7.40 11.25 -11.17
C ARG A 429 -8.81 10.82 -10.74
N ASN A 430 -9.13 10.95 -9.46
CA ASN A 430 -10.42 10.54 -8.91
C ASN A 430 -11.37 11.75 -8.79
N PRO A 431 -12.69 11.55 -8.99
CA PRO A 431 -13.69 12.59 -8.80
C PRO A 431 -13.92 12.87 -7.31
N ASN A 432 -14.40 14.09 -7.03
CA ASN A 432 -14.84 14.47 -5.69
C ASN A 432 -15.98 13.57 -5.21
N VAL A 433 -16.06 13.35 -3.89
CA VAL A 433 -17.06 12.47 -3.26
C VAL A 433 -17.94 13.29 -2.34
N VAL A 434 -19.25 13.08 -2.40
CA VAL A 434 -20.18 13.67 -1.43
C VAL A 434 -20.24 12.76 -0.21
N ILE A 435 -19.97 13.30 0.97
CA ILE A 435 -20.09 12.61 2.25
C ILE A 435 -21.10 13.32 3.14
N LYS A 436 -21.77 12.58 4.02
CA LYS A 436 -22.71 13.12 4.99
C LYS A 436 -22.16 12.91 6.39
N THR A 437 -22.09 13.96 7.20
CA THR A 437 -21.42 13.91 8.52
C THR A 437 -22.07 14.84 9.53
N ARG A 438 -22.12 14.42 10.80
CA ARG A 438 -22.51 15.31 11.92
C ARG A 438 -21.30 16.07 12.48
N GLN A 439 -20.10 15.57 12.22
CA GLN A 439 -18.83 16.08 12.73
C GLN A 439 -18.14 17.04 11.74
N SER A 440 -18.90 17.76 10.91
CA SER A 440 -18.32 18.59 9.84
C SER A 440 -17.25 19.57 10.33
N ARG A 441 -17.41 20.17 11.52
CA ARG A 441 -16.44 21.14 12.07
C ARG A 441 -15.14 20.50 12.52
N GLU A 442 -15.18 19.25 12.98
CA GLU A 442 -13.99 18.52 13.46
C GLU A 442 -13.15 17.99 12.27
N LEU A 443 -13.84 17.65 11.19
CA LEU A 443 -13.23 17.12 9.97
C LEU A 443 -12.59 18.22 9.09
N ASP A 444 -12.94 19.48 9.30
CA ASP A 444 -12.36 20.61 8.57
C ASP A 444 -10.86 20.74 8.86
N GLY A 445 -10.07 20.94 7.81
CA GLY A 445 -8.62 21.03 7.92
C GLY A 445 -7.93 19.71 8.29
N LYS A 446 -8.63 18.57 8.25
CA LYS A 446 -8.06 17.24 8.51
C LYS A 446 -7.85 16.44 7.22
N ARG A 447 -6.85 15.55 7.25
CA ARG A 447 -6.65 14.48 6.27
C ARG A 447 -7.54 13.30 6.63
N LEU A 448 -8.39 12.89 5.70
CA LEU A 448 -9.40 11.85 5.90
C LEU A 448 -9.21 10.71 4.93
N VAL A 449 -9.68 9.53 5.34
CA VAL A 449 -9.90 8.37 4.46
C VAL A 449 -11.39 8.25 4.21
N VAL A 450 -11.81 8.24 2.94
CA VAL A 450 -13.20 8.12 2.51
C VAL A 450 -13.38 6.90 1.63
N ALA A 451 -14.37 6.07 1.96
CA ALA A 451 -14.81 4.94 1.16
C ALA A 451 -16.00 5.34 0.29
N VAL A 452 -15.95 4.99 -1.00
CA VAL A 452 -17.06 5.22 -1.94
C VAL A 452 -18.05 4.06 -1.87
N ASP A 453 -19.30 4.39 -1.57
CA ASP A 453 -20.38 3.41 -1.39
C ASP A 453 -21.11 3.14 -2.69
N SER A 454 -21.61 4.22 -3.32
CA SER A 454 -22.42 4.13 -4.53
C SER A 454 -22.24 5.33 -5.43
N TRP A 455 -22.53 5.12 -6.71
CA TRP A 455 -22.60 6.20 -7.69
C TRP A 455 -23.81 5.95 -8.58
N ASP A 456 -24.92 6.56 -8.20
CA ASP A 456 -26.16 6.47 -8.96
C ASP A 456 -26.04 7.25 -10.29
N ARG A 457 -26.80 6.81 -11.30
CA ARG A 457 -26.88 7.47 -12.60
C ARG A 457 -27.53 8.86 -12.56
N TYR A 458 -28.30 9.17 -11.52
CA TYR A 458 -28.93 10.48 -11.31
C TYR A 458 -28.04 11.46 -10.54
N HIS A 459 -26.88 11.03 -10.02
CA HIS A 459 -25.95 11.89 -9.30
C HIS A 459 -24.67 12.13 -10.08
N ARG A 460 -24.22 13.39 -10.17
CA ARG A 460 -22.98 13.75 -10.87
C ARG A 460 -21.73 13.23 -10.17
N LEU A 461 -21.73 13.26 -8.84
CA LEU A 461 -20.64 12.81 -7.98
C LEU A 461 -21.01 11.50 -7.27
N PRO A 462 -20.02 10.64 -6.96
CA PRO A 462 -20.22 9.50 -6.08
C PRO A 462 -20.55 9.93 -4.65
N ARG A 463 -21.25 9.05 -3.93
CA ARG A 463 -21.50 9.16 -2.49
C ARG A 463 -20.62 8.18 -1.73
N GLY A 464 -20.18 8.62 -0.57
CA GLY A 464 -19.29 7.85 0.29
C GLY A 464 -19.41 8.23 1.76
N HIS A 465 -18.67 7.51 2.58
CA HIS A 465 -18.53 7.77 4.01
C HIS A 465 -17.05 7.85 4.40
N TRP A 466 -16.73 8.67 5.39
CA TRP A 466 -15.38 8.72 5.95
C TRP A 466 -15.19 7.60 6.97
N THR A 467 -14.00 7.01 6.98
CA THR A 467 -13.64 5.86 7.82
C THR A 467 -12.66 6.23 8.92
N GLU A 468 -11.69 7.10 8.61
CA GLU A 468 -10.57 7.41 9.49
C GLU A 468 -10.12 8.87 9.31
N ILE A 469 -9.70 9.49 10.42
CA ILE A 469 -9.00 10.78 10.45
C ILE A 469 -7.51 10.48 10.61
N LEU A 470 -6.69 10.79 9.59
CA LEU A 470 -5.25 10.57 9.62
C LEU A 470 -4.52 11.61 10.48
N GLY A 471 -5.03 12.85 10.49
CA GLY A 471 -4.45 13.96 11.26
C GLY A 471 -4.79 15.31 10.65
N SER A 472 -4.13 16.36 11.12
CA SER A 472 -4.30 17.71 10.57
C SER A 472 -3.59 17.85 9.23
N PHE A 473 -4.12 18.70 8.34
CA PHE A 473 -3.44 19.11 7.13
C PHE A 473 -2.07 19.73 7.46
N GLY A 474 -1.03 19.31 6.75
CA GLY A 474 0.34 19.80 6.97
C GLY A 474 1.09 19.13 8.12
N ASP A 475 0.43 18.30 8.95
CA ASP A 475 1.14 17.47 9.92
C ASP A 475 1.98 16.43 9.19
N ARG A 476 3.27 16.39 9.53
CA ARG A 476 4.28 15.54 8.90
C ARG A 476 3.86 14.06 8.91
N LYS A 477 3.39 13.56 10.06
CA LYS A 477 2.93 12.16 10.19
C LYS A 477 1.71 11.90 9.30
N ALA A 478 0.72 12.79 9.34
CA ALA A 478 -0.51 12.65 8.56
C ALA A 478 -0.27 12.67 7.03
N GLU A 479 0.62 13.55 6.54
CA GLU A 479 1.00 13.60 5.12
C GLU A 479 1.78 12.35 4.71
N GLY A 480 2.71 11.89 5.55
CA GLY A 480 3.41 10.63 5.35
C GLY A 480 2.43 9.45 5.25
N ASP A 481 1.43 9.39 6.15
CA ASP A 481 0.42 8.34 6.19
C ASP A 481 -0.50 8.35 4.98
N LEU A 482 -0.91 9.54 4.55
CA LEU A 482 -1.67 9.75 3.31
C LEU A 482 -0.91 9.21 2.10
N ILE A 483 0.38 9.52 1.96
CA ILE A 483 1.21 9.05 0.83
C ILE A 483 1.26 7.51 0.81
N LEU A 484 1.55 6.87 1.95
CA LEU A 484 1.64 5.41 1.99
C LEU A 484 0.29 4.75 1.67
N ARG A 485 -0.81 5.26 2.25
CA ARG A 485 -2.14 4.70 2.02
C ARG A 485 -2.59 4.87 0.56
N GLU A 486 -2.30 6.01 -0.06
CA GLU A 486 -2.62 6.24 -1.49
C GLU A 486 -1.89 5.28 -2.43
N GLN A 487 -0.66 4.87 -2.07
CA GLN A 487 0.10 3.87 -2.82
C GLN A 487 -0.26 2.42 -2.44
N GLY A 488 -1.24 2.21 -1.55
CA GLY A 488 -1.65 0.87 -1.08
C GLY A 488 -0.58 0.18 -0.22
N ILE A 489 0.29 0.96 0.41
CA ILE A 489 1.37 0.44 1.28
C ILE A 489 0.80 0.25 2.67
N THR A 490 0.91 -0.98 3.17
CA THR A 490 0.42 -1.36 4.49
C THR A 490 1.29 -0.75 5.58
N GLN A 491 0.65 -0.09 6.55
CA GLN A 491 1.31 0.54 7.69
C GLN A 491 1.11 -0.21 9.01
N ARG A 492 0.31 -1.28 9.01
CA ARG A 492 0.01 -2.05 10.22
C ARG A 492 1.28 -2.69 10.79
N GLU A 493 1.29 -2.86 12.10
CA GLU A 493 2.32 -3.65 12.77
C GLU A 493 2.27 -5.12 12.35
N PHE A 494 3.38 -5.84 12.53
CA PHE A 494 3.43 -7.25 12.21
C PHE A 494 2.47 -8.05 13.08
N SER A 495 1.73 -8.96 12.47
CA SER A 495 0.77 -9.79 13.20
C SER A 495 1.46 -10.65 14.25
N GLN A 496 0.80 -10.93 15.39
CA GLN A 496 1.39 -11.78 16.43
C GLN A 496 1.71 -13.19 15.93
N ALA A 497 0.93 -13.69 14.97
CA ALA A 497 1.21 -14.96 14.29
C ALA A 497 2.50 -14.90 13.43
N ALA A 498 2.79 -13.78 12.76
CA ALA A 498 4.07 -13.56 12.10
C ALA A 498 5.22 -13.43 13.11
N MET A 499 5.02 -12.69 14.21
CA MET A 499 6.03 -12.53 15.27
C MET A 499 6.41 -13.87 15.95
N ARG A 500 5.46 -14.80 16.10
CA ARG A 500 5.72 -16.17 16.60
C ARG A 500 6.60 -17.02 15.68
N CYS A 501 6.75 -16.63 14.41
CA CYS A 501 7.64 -17.33 13.47
C CYS A 501 9.11 -16.94 13.65
N LEU A 502 9.40 -15.89 14.43
CA LEU A 502 10.75 -15.41 14.64
C LEU A 502 11.56 -16.34 15.55
N PRO A 503 12.88 -16.47 15.32
CA PRO A 503 13.77 -17.13 16.27
C PRO A 503 13.89 -16.30 17.57
N PRO A 504 14.43 -16.90 18.65
CA PRO A 504 14.80 -16.15 19.86
C PRO A 504 15.75 -14.97 19.55
N PRO A 505 15.65 -13.84 20.27
CA PRO A 505 16.50 -12.67 20.04
C PRO A 505 18.01 -12.91 20.25
N ASP A 506 18.38 -13.89 21.07
CA ASP A 506 19.75 -14.30 21.35
C ASP A 506 20.29 -15.35 20.37
N TRP A 507 19.60 -15.58 19.25
CA TRP A 507 20.01 -16.56 18.25
C TRP A 507 21.38 -16.23 17.67
N THR A 508 22.23 -17.25 17.55
CA THR A 508 23.55 -17.15 16.91
C THR A 508 23.82 -18.36 16.02
N PRO A 509 24.75 -18.27 15.03
CA PRO A 509 25.14 -19.41 14.22
C PRO A 509 25.68 -20.62 15.01
N SER A 510 26.04 -20.44 16.29
CA SER A 510 26.43 -21.54 17.18
C SER A 510 25.27 -22.51 17.47
N LEU A 511 24.01 -22.05 17.38
CA LEU A 511 22.80 -22.84 17.60
C LEU A 511 22.38 -23.66 16.37
N LEU A 512 23.12 -23.59 15.26
CA LEU A 512 22.83 -24.38 14.07
C LEU A 512 22.96 -25.88 14.36
N SER A 513 22.05 -26.67 13.78
CA SER A 513 22.18 -28.13 13.80
C SER A 513 23.49 -28.56 13.11
N PRO A 514 24.14 -29.66 13.56
CA PRO A 514 25.38 -30.14 12.96
C PRO A 514 25.26 -30.39 11.44
N SER A 515 24.10 -30.88 10.98
CA SER A 515 23.81 -31.09 9.56
C SER A 515 23.74 -29.79 8.76
N GLU A 516 23.14 -28.73 9.32
CA GLU A 516 23.04 -27.44 8.63
C GLU A 516 24.41 -26.74 8.60
N LYS A 517 25.19 -26.85 9.68
CA LYS A 517 26.55 -26.33 9.73
C LYS A 517 27.47 -27.00 8.70
N ALA A 518 27.35 -28.31 8.52
CA ALA A 518 28.14 -29.06 7.53
C ALA A 518 27.82 -28.71 6.08
N ARG A 519 26.60 -28.21 5.80
CA ARG A 519 26.20 -27.76 4.46
C ARG A 519 26.70 -26.35 4.11
N ARG A 520 27.16 -25.59 5.09
CA ARG A 520 27.61 -24.21 4.92
C ARG A 520 29.12 -24.14 4.78
N LEU A 521 29.59 -23.38 3.80
CA LEU A 521 31.01 -23.09 3.67
C LEU A 521 31.42 -22.02 4.69
N ASP A 522 32.45 -22.32 5.47
CA ASP A 522 32.98 -21.42 6.48
C ASP A 522 33.93 -20.41 5.84
N LEU A 523 33.58 -19.14 5.89
CA LEU A 523 34.37 -18.02 5.37
C LEU A 523 34.68 -16.99 6.47
N ARG A 524 34.59 -17.37 7.75
CA ARG A 524 34.84 -16.46 8.88
C ARG A 524 36.26 -15.90 8.95
N SER A 525 37.23 -16.58 8.33
CA SER A 525 38.61 -16.11 8.22
C SER A 525 38.87 -15.18 7.02
N VAL A 526 37.88 -15.01 6.13
CA VAL A 526 38.02 -14.22 4.91
C VAL A 526 37.74 -12.75 5.22
N LEU A 527 38.66 -11.88 4.81
CA LEU A 527 38.52 -10.44 5.00
C LEU A 527 37.35 -9.90 4.17
N THR A 528 36.26 -9.61 4.86
CA THR A 528 34.96 -9.25 4.29
C THR A 528 34.55 -7.88 4.81
N CYS A 529 34.07 -6.98 3.95
CA CYS A 529 33.59 -5.65 4.36
C CYS A 529 32.28 -5.28 3.66
N SER A 530 31.45 -4.48 4.32
CA SER A 530 30.30 -3.82 3.69
C SER A 530 30.61 -2.36 3.39
N ILE A 531 29.95 -1.80 2.37
CA ILE A 531 30.08 -0.39 1.98
C ILE A 531 28.67 0.16 1.77
N ASP A 532 28.22 0.99 2.71
CA ASP A 532 26.82 1.38 2.83
C ASP A 532 26.66 2.91 2.96
N PRO A 533 25.44 3.46 2.80
CA PRO A 533 25.14 4.82 3.22
C PRO A 533 25.36 5.02 4.73
N PRO A 534 25.60 6.27 5.20
CA PRO A 534 25.68 6.54 6.62
C PRO A 534 24.38 6.13 7.34
N ASN A 535 24.51 5.64 8.58
CA ASN A 535 23.40 5.17 9.42
C ASN A 535 22.62 3.93 8.89
N CYS A 536 23.14 3.22 7.88
CA CYS A 536 22.56 1.96 7.43
C CYS A 536 22.65 0.89 8.55
N LYS A 537 21.51 0.28 8.90
CA LYS A 537 21.43 -0.81 9.90
C LYS A 537 21.06 -2.15 9.28
N ASP A 538 20.48 -2.12 8.11
CA ASP A 538 20.03 -3.22 7.25
C ASP A 538 21.07 -3.49 6.16
N ILE A 539 22.22 -4.01 6.57
CA ILE A 539 23.35 -4.30 5.68
C ILE A 539 23.08 -5.64 5.01
N ASP A 540 22.69 -5.59 3.73
CA ASP A 540 22.30 -6.76 2.95
C ASP A 540 23.50 -7.43 2.27
N ASP A 541 24.51 -6.64 1.86
CA ASP A 541 25.64 -7.11 1.07
C ASP A 541 27.00 -6.83 1.70
N ALA A 542 27.95 -7.70 1.39
CA ALA A 542 29.35 -7.54 1.72
C ALA A 542 30.25 -8.10 0.63
N LEU A 543 31.46 -7.57 0.53
CA LEU A 543 32.46 -7.91 -0.49
C LEU A 543 33.69 -8.54 0.16
N SER A 544 34.30 -9.51 -0.53
CA SER A 544 35.60 -10.05 -0.16
C SER A 544 36.49 -10.30 -1.39
N LEU A 545 37.80 -10.30 -1.15
CA LEU A 545 38.80 -10.66 -2.15
C LEU A 545 39.91 -11.48 -1.49
N GLU A 546 40.22 -12.63 -2.08
CA GLU A 546 41.34 -13.48 -1.68
C GLU A 546 42.27 -13.74 -2.87
N ARG A 547 43.58 -13.72 -2.62
CA ARG A 547 44.58 -14.18 -3.59
C ARG A 547 44.83 -15.67 -3.37
N LEU A 548 44.54 -16.49 -4.37
CA LEU A 548 44.70 -17.95 -4.31
C LEU A 548 46.17 -18.34 -4.52
N SER A 549 46.55 -19.53 -4.04
CA SER A 549 47.93 -20.05 -4.16
C SER A 549 48.41 -20.21 -5.61
N ASN A 550 47.48 -20.34 -6.56
CA ASN A 550 47.76 -20.42 -7.99
C ASN A 550 47.90 -19.05 -8.68
N GLY A 551 47.90 -17.94 -7.93
CA GLY A 551 48.01 -16.57 -8.44
C GLY A 551 46.69 -15.98 -8.97
N ARG A 552 45.58 -16.73 -8.92
CA ARG A 552 44.25 -16.24 -9.30
C ARG A 552 43.58 -15.49 -8.15
N LEU A 553 42.52 -14.77 -8.47
CA LEU A 553 41.72 -14.05 -7.50
C LEU A 553 40.43 -14.81 -7.23
N ARG A 554 40.03 -14.90 -5.96
CA ARG A 554 38.67 -15.26 -5.58
C ARG A 554 37.97 -14.01 -5.09
N VAL A 555 36.95 -13.59 -5.82
CA VAL A 555 36.09 -12.47 -5.44
C VAL A 555 34.77 -13.01 -4.92
N GLY A 556 34.32 -12.51 -3.78
CA GLY A 556 33.06 -12.91 -3.15
C GLY A 556 32.10 -11.75 -3.01
N VAL A 557 30.84 -11.97 -3.39
CA VAL A 557 29.70 -11.18 -2.94
C VAL A 557 28.90 -12.04 -1.96
N HIS A 558 28.68 -11.51 -0.77
CA HIS A 558 27.98 -12.18 0.32
C HIS A 558 26.68 -11.44 0.60
N ILE A 559 25.54 -12.12 0.43
CA ILE A 559 24.20 -11.55 0.66
C ILE A 559 23.61 -12.16 1.93
N ALA A 560 22.91 -11.38 2.75
CA ALA A 560 22.20 -11.86 3.94
C ALA A 560 21.33 -13.12 3.65
N ASP A 561 21.47 -14.20 4.44
CA ASP A 561 20.69 -15.44 4.25
C ASP A 561 19.31 -15.38 4.91
N VAL A 562 18.45 -14.49 4.41
CA VAL A 562 17.05 -14.35 4.87
C VAL A 562 16.29 -15.68 4.78
N THR A 563 16.59 -16.50 3.77
CA THR A 563 15.90 -17.80 3.53
C THR A 563 16.13 -18.85 4.62
N HIS A 564 17.08 -18.63 5.54
CA HIS A 564 17.23 -19.49 6.70
C HIS A 564 16.09 -19.27 7.71
N PHE A 565 15.69 -18.01 7.91
CA PHE A 565 14.71 -17.57 8.90
C PHE A 565 13.30 -17.47 8.32
N LEU A 566 13.17 -17.04 7.08
CA LEU A 566 11.89 -16.96 6.37
C LEU A 566 11.61 -18.26 5.62
N ARG A 567 10.57 -19.01 6.02
CA ARG A 567 10.19 -20.29 5.40
C ARG A 567 8.89 -20.17 4.61
N PRO A 568 8.77 -20.86 3.46
CA PRO A 568 7.56 -20.81 2.65
C PRO A 568 6.31 -21.17 3.44
N ASP A 569 5.19 -20.54 3.08
CA ASP A 569 3.85 -20.82 3.63
C ASP A 569 3.69 -20.55 5.13
N THR A 570 4.67 -19.87 5.76
CA THR A 570 4.53 -19.37 7.14
C THR A 570 3.76 -18.05 7.16
N GLN A 571 3.19 -17.67 8.31
CA GLN A 571 2.49 -16.38 8.42
C GLN A 571 3.41 -15.20 8.11
N LEU A 572 4.68 -15.30 8.51
CA LEU A 572 5.69 -14.29 8.21
C LEU A 572 5.98 -14.19 6.69
N ASP A 573 6.00 -15.31 5.96
CA ASP A 573 6.17 -15.34 4.50
C ASP A 573 4.97 -14.74 3.76
N ILE A 574 3.74 -15.06 4.20
CA ILE A 574 2.52 -14.46 3.65
C ILE A 574 2.54 -12.93 3.83
N GLU A 575 2.91 -12.45 5.02
CA GLU A 575 2.96 -11.02 5.30
C GLU A 575 4.11 -10.32 4.55
N ALA A 576 5.28 -10.96 4.45
CA ALA A 576 6.41 -10.45 3.66
C ALA A 576 6.05 -10.37 2.16
N ALA A 577 5.33 -11.37 1.63
CA ALA A 577 4.86 -11.39 0.24
C ALA A 577 3.82 -10.29 -0.04
N GLU A 578 2.96 -9.98 0.93
CA GLU A 578 2.00 -8.88 0.85
C GLU A 578 2.70 -7.51 0.85
N ARG A 579 3.70 -7.32 1.72
CA ARG A 579 4.50 -6.08 1.80
C ARG A 579 5.42 -5.92 0.58
N CYS A 580 5.91 -7.02 0.01
CA CYS A 580 6.78 -7.14 -1.17
C CYS A 580 8.17 -6.49 -1.08
N THR A 581 8.28 -5.27 -0.54
CA THR A 581 9.52 -4.51 -0.43
C THR A 581 9.47 -3.58 0.78
N THR A 582 10.63 -3.26 1.34
CA THR A 582 10.75 -2.15 2.29
C THR A 582 10.56 -0.84 1.54
N VAL A 583 9.75 0.07 2.10
CA VAL A 583 9.49 1.39 1.51
C VAL A 583 10.23 2.45 2.31
N TYR A 584 11.01 3.27 1.62
CA TYR A 584 11.79 4.36 2.21
C TYR A 584 11.12 5.70 1.89
N LEU A 585 10.71 6.43 2.92
CA LEU A 585 10.38 7.85 2.89
C LEU A 585 11.52 8.64 3.54
N VAL A 586 11.54 9.96 3.34
CA VAL A 586 12.62 10.86 3.82
C VAL A 586 12.95 10.64 5.31
N GLU A 587 12.11 11.12 6.22
CA GLU A 587 11.10 10.30 6.89
C GLU A 587 11.43 9.06 7.72
N ARG A 588 10.99 7.95 7.14
CA ARG A 588 10.68 6.73 7.85
C ARG A 588 10.87 5.59 6.89
N ARG A 589 11.07 4.42 7.46
CA ARG A 589 11.22 3.17 6.74
C ARG A 589 10.06 2.26 7.15
N THR A 590 9.33 1.76 6.18
CA THR A 590 8.28 0.75 6.39
C THR A 590 8.84 -0.60 6.00
N ASP A 591 9.16 -1.41 7.01
CA ASP A 591 9.91 -2.65 6.83
C ASP A 591 9.07 -3.77 6.21
N MET A 592 9.69 -4.53 5.30
CA MET A 592 9.16 -5.78 4.76
C MET A 592 9.18 -6.90 5.81
N LEU A 593 10.22 -6.95 6.64
CA LEU A 593 10.42 -7.97 7.68
C LEU A 593 10.59 -7.33 9.06
N PRO A 594 10.24 -8.03 10.16
CA PRO A 594 10.40 -7.52 11.51
C PRO A 594 11.83 -7.08 11.82
N ALA A 595 11.98 -6.04 12.65
CA ALA A 595 13.25 -5.41 12.96
C ALA A 595 14.33 -6.39 13.47
N LEU A 596 13.95 -7.45 14.19
CA LEU A 596 14.88 -8.49 14.64
C LEU A 596 15.62 -9.16 13.46
N LEU A 597 14.93 -9.45 12.36
CA LEU A 597 15.56 -10.01 11.17
C LEU A 597 16.33 -8.93 10.42
N THR A 598 15.68 -7.80 10.15
CA THR A 598 16.19 -6.76 9.24
C THR A 598 17.41 -6.02 9.80
N THR A 599 17.44 -5.70 11.10
CA THR A 599 18.50 -4.86 11.69
C THR A 599 19.51 -5.61 12.54
N ASP A 600 19.34 -6.92 12.77
CA ASP A 600 20.27 -7.71 13.60
C ASP A 600 20.62 -9.08 13.00
N LEU A 601 19.67 -10.00 12.88
CA LEU A 601 19.99 -11.41 12.58
C LEU A 601 20.43 -11.64 11.11
N CYS A 602 19.75 -10.99 10.16
CA CYS A 602 20.10 -11.08 8.74
C CYS A 602 21.14 -10.02 8.35
N SER A 603 21.10 -8.86 9.00
CA SER A 603 22.02 -7.76 8.71
C SER A 603 23.47 -8.18 8.98
N LEU A 604 24.34 -7.92 8.01
CA LEU A 604 25.76 -8.28 8.04
C LEU A 604 26.59 -7.29 8.88
N VAL A 605 25.99 -6.79 9.97
CA VAL A 605 26.53 -5.71 10.81
C VAL A 605 27.89 -6.06 11.39
N TYR A 606 28.78 -5.07 11.32
CA TYR A 606 29.97 -5.01 12.15
C TYR A 606 29.63 -4.34 13.48
N VAL A 607 29.79 -5.05 14.59
CA VAL A 607 29.64 -4.47 15.94
C VAL A 607 30.99 -4.54 16.63
N GLU A 608 31.52 -3.40 17.05
CA GLU A 608 32.68 -3.36 17.94
C GLU A 608 32.29 -3.94 19.30
N ALA A 609 32.98 -4.98 19.74
CA ALA A 609 32.70 -5.60 21.03
C ALA A 609 33.06 -4.63 22.17
N LEU A 610 32.12 -4.40 23.10
CA LEU A 610 32.29 -3.61 24.33
C LEU A 610 33.47 -4.07 25.22
N ASN A 611 34.02 -5.27 24.98
CA ASN A 611 35.06 -5.90 25.80
C ASN A 611 36.44 -5.96 25.12
N GLY A 612 36.69 -5.17 24.06
CA GLY A 612 38.03 -5.04 23.46
C GLY A 612 38.48 -6.18 22.55
N ASP A 613 37.65 -7.21 22.35
CA ASP A 613 37.89 -8.26 21.35
C ASP A 613 37.19 -7.87 20.03
N GLY A 614 37.80 -6.91 19.32
CA GLY A 614 37.25 -6.20 18.14
C GLY A 614 37.08 -7.08 16.90
N GLY A 615 36.17 -8.05 16.93
CA GLY A 615 35.79 -8.84 15.77
C GLY A 615 34.28 -8.83 15.52
N GLY A 616 33.86 -8.58 14.29
CA GLY A 616 32.43 -8.54 13.91
C GLY A 616 31.64 -9.80 14.28
N ARG A 617 30.30 -9.74 14.21
CA ARG A 617 29.46 -10.88 14.59
C ARG A 617 29.44 -11.95 13.49
N GLU A 618 29.30 -13.21 13.89
CA GLU A 618 29.05 -14.29 12.93
C GLU A 618 27.64 -14.16 12.33
N ARG A 619 27.55 -14.20 11.00
CA ARG A 619 26.30 -14.06 10.26
C ARG A 619 26.17 -15.10 9.17
N LEU A 620 24.93 -15.51 8.91
CA LEU A 620 24.61 -16.40 7.79
C LEU A 620 24.51 -15.58 6.51
N ALA A 621 25.17 -16.06 5.46
CA ALA A 621 25.10 -15.43 4.14
C ALA A 621 24.87 -16.48 3.05
N PHE A 622 24.41 -16.01 1.89
CA PHE A 622 24.48 -16.70 0.62
C PHE A 622 25.56 -16.02 -0.21
N SER A 623 26.61 -16.76 -0.55
CA SER A 623 27.77 -16.22 -1.23
C SER A 623 27.82 -16.65 -2.68
N VAL A 624 28.06 -15.67 -3.55
CA VAL A 624 28.46 -15.87 -4.95
C VAL A 624 29.97 -15.67 -5.02
N LEU A 625 30.70 -16.72 -5.38
CA LEU A 625 32.16 -16.72 -5.43
C LEU A 625 32.61 -16.89 -6.88
N TRP A 626 33.47 -15.99 -7.34
CA TRP A 626 34.10 -16.08 -8.66
C TRP A 626 35.59 -16.32 -8.54
N GLU A 627 36.11 -17.28 -9.30
CA GLU A 627 37.54 -17.39 -9.56
C GLU A 627 37.85 -16.63 -10.85
N MET A 628 38.73 -15.64 -10.76
CA MET A 628 39.05 -14.71 -11.83
C MET A 628 40.56 -14.66 -12.09
N ASP A 629 40.93 -14.42 -13.35
CA ASP A 629 42.29 -14.03 -13.71
C ASP A 629 42.54 -12.53 -13.47
N ALA A 630 43.76 -12.07 -13.74
CA ALA A 630 44.14 -10.67 -13.56
C ALA A 630 43.37 -9.71 -14.49
N ASP A 631 42.84 -10.20 -15.62
CA ASP A 631 42.11 -9.41 -16.62
C ASP A 631 40.59 -9.41 -16.37
N ALA A 632 40.17 -9.82 -15.16
CA ALA A 632 38.78 -9.91 -14.75
C ALA A 632 37.95 -10.87 -15.63
N ASN A 633 38.55 -11.92 -16.19
CA ASN A 633 37.81 -12.99 -16.85
C ASN A 633 37.37 -14.01 -15.79
N ILE A 634 36.09 -14.34 -15.80
CA ILE A 634 35.50 -15.31 -14.88
C ILE A 634 35.79 -16.71 -15.39
N LEU A 635 36.58 -17.46 -14.63
CA LEU A 635 36.94 -18.84 -14.94
C LEU A 635 35.93 -19.82 -14.34
N GLN A 636 35.46 -19.53 -13.13
CA GLN A 636 34.50 -20.36 -12.40
C GLN A 636 33.59 -19.50 -11.53
N THR A 637 32.33 -19.93 -11.40
CA THR A 637 31.34 -19.34 -10.49
C THR A 637 30.79 -20.43 -9.58
N CYS A 638 30.78 -20.17 -8.28
CA CYS A 638 30.24 -21.07 -7.26
C CYS A 638 29.19 -20.35 -6.41
N PHE A 639 28.17 -21.08 -5.97
CA PHE A 639 27.08 -20.58 -5.13
C PHE A 639 27.03 -21.43 -3.86
N HIS A 640 27.19 -20.80 -2.70
CA HIS A 640 27.19 -21.51 -1.42
C HIS A 640 26.40 -20.76 -0.36
N LYS A 641 25.68 -21.49 0.50
CA LYS A 641 25.33 -20.96 1.81
C LYS A 641 26.59 -20.93 2.67
N THR A 642 26.81 -19.85 3.41
CA THR A 642 28.06 -19.60 4.12
C THR A 642 27.82 -19.07 5.52
N ILE A 643 28.88 -19.10 6.33
CA ILE A 643 28.99 -18.35 7.59
C ILE A 643 30.14 -17.37 7.41
N ILE A 644 29.88 -16.09 7.60
CA ILE A 644 30.86 -15.01 7.47
C ILE A 644 31.01 -14.26 8.78
N LYS A 645 32.11 -13.51 8.89
CA LYS A 645 32.38 -12.56 9.98
C LYS A 645 32.82 -11.24 9.33
N SER A 646 31.98 -10.21 9.37
CA SER A 646 32.35 -8.91 8.79
C SER A 646 33.56 -8.34 9.52
N SER A 647 34.55 -7.87 8.75
CA SER A 647 35.80 -7.31 9.24
C SER A 647 35.75 -5.78 9.36
N ALA A 648 34.86 -5.14 8.59
CA ALA A 648 34.61 -3.70 8.64
C ALA A 648 33.23 -3.39 8.02
N ALA A 649 32.55 -2.39 8.56
CA ALA A 649 31.43 -1.72 7.91
C ALA A 649 31.86 -0.29 7.59
N LEU A 650 31.85 0.09 6.32
CA LEU A 650 32.37 1.37 5.84
C LEU A 650 31.25 2.19 5.23
N THR A 651 31.27 3.50 5.45
CA THR A 651 30.52 4.42 4.60
C THR A 651 31.18 4.56 3.23
N TYR A 652 30.43 5.02 2.21
CA TYR A 652 31.00 5.34 0.90
C TYR A 652 32.19 6.31 0.99
N GLN A 653 32.15 7.27 1.91
CA GLN A 653 33.22 8.26 2.11
C GLN A 653 34.47 7.66 2.75
N GLU A 654 34.31 6.80 3.75
CA GLU A 654 35.43 6.08 4.38
C GLU A 654 36.08 5.12 3.40
N ALA A 655 35.28 4.33 2.67
CA ALA A 655 35.78 3.43 1.63
C ALA A 655 36.55 4.19 0.54
N GLN A 656 36.03 5.34 0.09
CA GLN A 656 36.71 6.18 -0.89
C GLN A 656 38.03 6.74 -0.36
N SER A 657 38.05 7.16 0.91
CA SER A 657 39.25 7.67 1.57
C SER A 657 40.34 6.59 1.68
N LEU A 658 39.98 5.35 2.04
CA LEU A 658 40.89 4.20 2.06
C LEU A 658 41.43 3.86 0.66
N ILE A 659 40.57 3.90 -0.35
CA ILE A 659 40.95 3.68 -1.75
C ILE A 659 41.98 4.73 -2.19
N ASP A 660 41.78 6.00 -1.82
CA ASP A 660 42.59 7.12 -2.28
C ASP A 660 43.90 7.29 -1.53
N ASP A 661 43.97 6.93 -0.24
CA ASP A 661 45.22 7.00 0.52
C ASP A 661 46.18 5.85 0.16
N LYS A 662 46.98 6.04 -0.90
CA LYS A 662 47.96 5.05 -1.37
C LYS A 662 49.01 4.62 -0.34
N ARG A 663 49.16 5.35 0.77
CA ARG A 663 50.10 5.02 1.86
C ARG A 663 49.56 3.90 2.75
N ASP A 664 48.25 3.74 2.83
CA ASP A 664 47.64 2.63 3.56
C ASP A 664 47.83 1.31 2.80
N LYS A 665 48.60 0.41 3.40
CA LYS A 665 48.90 -0.95 2.92
C LYS A 665 48.21 -2.03 3.75
N SER A 666 47.17 -1.66 4.50
CA SER A 666 46.31 -2.63 5.16
C SER A 666 45.72 -3.59 4.12
N PRO A 667 45.56 -4.90 4.46
CA PRO A 667 44.97 -5.87 3.54
C PRO A 667 43.58 -5.43 3.01
N LEU A 668 42.81 -4.72 3.84
CA LEU A 668 41.50 -4.21 3.46
C LEU A 668 41.60 -3.12 2.38
N ALA A 669 42.46 -2.12 2.57
CA ALA A 669 42.64 -1.05 1.60
C ALA A 669 43.21 -1.58 0.27
N GLU A 670 44.12 -2.56 0.30
CA GLU A 670 44.61 -3.22 -0.91
C GLU A 670 43.52 -4.01 -1.63
N ASN A 671 42.70 -4.76 -0.90
CA ASN A 671 41.55 -5.47 -1.45
C ASN A 671 40.54 -4.51 -2.10
N LEU A 672 40.20 -3.41 -1.44
CA LEU A 672 39.28 -2.39 -1.98
C LEU A 672 39.81 -1.77 -3.28
N ARG A 673 41.12 -1.50 -3.38
CA ARG A 673 41.72 -0.96 -4.62
C ARG A 673 41.72 -1.99 -5.75
N GLU A 674 42.02 -3.26 -5.46
CA GLU A 674 41.97 -4.33 -6.46
C GLU A 674 40.53 -4.57 -6.94
N LEU A 675 39.57 -4.62 -6.01
CA LEU A 675 38.15 -4.71 -6.34
C LEU A 675 37.72 -3.54 -7.25
N LEU A 676 38.24 -2.33 -7.04
CA LEU A 676 37.90 -1.14 -7.84
C LEU A 676 38.50 -1.24 -9.25
N ARG A 677 39.73 -1.74 -9.37
CA ARG A 677 40.38 -2.00 -10.66
C ARG A 677 39.53 -2.96 -11.49
N LEU A 678 39.08 -4.07 -10.88
CA LEU A 678 38.25 -5.08 -11.54
C LEU A 678 36.87 -4.51 -11.92
N SER A 679 36.22 -3.74 -11.05
CA SER A 679 34.90 -3.16 -11.33
C SER A 679 34.92 -2.21 -12.54
N GLN A 680 35.98 -1.42 -12.69
CA GLN A 680 36.19 -0.57 -13.87
C GLN A 680 36.25 -1.37 -15.19
N ILE A 681 36.78 -2.59 -15.17
CA ILE A 681 36.81 -3.48 -16.34
C ILE A 681 35.39 -3.96 -16.66
N PHE A 682 34.63 -4.40 -15.65
CA PHE A 682 33.24 -4.83 -15.84
C PHE A 682 32.37 -3.70 -16.39
N ARG A 683 32.51 -2.49 -15.83
CA ARG A 683 31.79 -1.31 -16.31
C ARG A 683 32.11 -1.00 -17.75
N ARG A 684 33.39 -0.97 -18.12
CA ARG A 684 33.81 -0.71 -19.50
C ARG A 684 33.17 -1.69 -20.48
N ARG A 685 33.25 -2.99 -20.19
CA ARG A 685 32.62 -4.05 -21.00
C ARG A 685 31.10 -3.87 -21.09
N ARG A 686 30.44 -3.48 -19.99
CA ARG A 686 29.00 -3.19 -19.95
C ARG A 686 28.63 -2.00 -20.83
N MET A 687 29.40 -0.91 -20.77
CA MET A 687 29.17 0.28 -21.59
C MET A 687 29.40 -0.01 -23.08
N GLU A 688 30.47 -0.73 -23.43
CA GLU A 688 30.74 -1.18 -24.81
C GLU A 688 29.63 -2.10 -25.35
N ALA A 689 29.03 -2.92 -24.50
CA ALA A 689 27.86 -3.74 -24.84
C ALA A 689 26.58 -2.91 -25.08
N GLY A 690 26.56 -1.62 -24.72
CA GLY A 690 25.42 -0.71 -24.86
C GLY A 690 24.61 -0.52 -23.58
N GLY A 691 25.26 -0.65 -22.42
CA GLY A 691 24.69 -0.27 -21.13
C GLY A 691 24.43 1.24 -21.06
N LEU A 692 23.35 1.62 -20.37
CA LEU A 692 22.96 3.01 -20.12
C LEU A 692 23.08 3.27 -18.63
N GLN A 693 23.78 4.35 -18.25
CA GLN A 693 23.84 4.83 -16.87
C GLN A 693 23.05 6.14 -16.79
N LEU A 694 21.82 6.04 -16.33
CA LEU A 694 20.92 7.17 -16.14
C LEU A 694 20.84 7.44 -14.64
N ALA A 695 21.65 8.38 -14.15
CA ALA A 695 21.61 8.78 -12.75
C ALA A 695 20.43 9.75 -12.54
N SER A 696 19.51 9.39 -11.65
CA SER A 696 18.65 10.37 -11.00
C SER A 696 19.42 10.95 -9.82
N PRO A 697 19.44 12.27 -9.59
CA PRO A 697 20.02 12.81 -8.37
C PRO A 697 19.14 12.40 -7.18
N ASP A 698 19.68 11.59 -6.27
CA ASP A 698 19.02 11.24 -5.01
C ASP A 698 19.16 12.39 -4.01
N VAL A 699 18.04 12.98 -3.60
CA VAL A 699 17.98 14.13 -2.68
C VAL A 699 17.91 13.64 -1.23
N GLN A 700 18.82 12.76 -0.81
CA GLN A 700 18.89 12.27 0.59
C GLN A 700 19.52 13.29 1.57
N VAL A 701 20.00 14.44 1.06
CA VAL A 701 20.92 15.37 1.72
C VAL A 701 20.30 16.18 2.87
N ILE A 702 18.97 16.17 3.06
CA ILE A 702 18.32 17.13 3.97
C ILE A 702 18.45 16.73 5.46
N ARG A 703 18.58 15.46 5.81
CA ARG A 703 18.52 15.02 7.22
C ARG A 703 19.81 15.18 8.01
N GLN A 704 20.95 14.93 7.36
CA GLN A 704 22.23 14.90 8.05
C GLN A 704 22.68 16.32 8.44
N ALA A 705 22.43 17.29 7.55
CA ALA A 705 22.66 18.71 7.83
C ALA A 705 21.81 19.24 9.01
N ILE A 706 20.56 18.78 9.17
CA ILE A 706 19.67 19.17 10.28
C ILE A 706 20.16 18.59 11.61
N ALA A 707 20.54 17.31 11.62
CA ALA A 707 21.02 16.64 12.83
C ALA A 707 22.39 17.16 13.31
N GLU A 708 23.27 17.50 12.36
CA GLU A 708 24.58 18.08 12.65
C GLU A 708 24.45 19.53 13.16
N HIS A 709 23.59 20.36 12.56
CA HIS A 709 23.31 21.71 13.07
C HIS A 709 22.64 21.71 14.46
N ALA A 710 21.68 20.81 14.70
CA ALA A 710 21.04 20.70 16.00
C ALA A 710 22.02 20.29 17.12
N ASN A 711 23.00 19.42 16.81
CA ASN A 711 24.04 19.02 17.76
C ASN A 711 25.11 20.10 17.96
N GLU A 712 25.45 20.88 16.92
CA GLU A 712 26.35 22.02 17.06
C GLU A 712 25.77 23.10 17.97
N GLU A 713 24.47 23.44 17.82
CA GLU A 713 23.79 24.40 18.70
C GLU A 713 23.66 23.91 20.15
N LEU A 714 23.44 22.60 20.37
CA LEU A 714 23.46 21.99 21.71
C LEU A 714 24.87 22.06 22.34
N SER A 715 25.92 21.88 21.55
CA SER A 715 27.31 21.96 22.03
C SER A 715 27.76 23.41 22.33
N GLU A 716 27.27 24.38 21.55
CA GLU A 716 27.53 25.81 21.79
C GLU A 716 26.71 26.34 22.98
N ALA A 717 25.49 25.83 23.20
CA ALA A 717 24.68 26.15 24.37
C ALA A 717 25.27 25.60 25.69
N GLU A 718 25.88 24.41 25.66
CA GLU A 718 26.59 23.84 26.83
C GLU A 718 27.95 24.51 27.09
N GLY A 719 28.61 25.05 26.06
CA GLY A 719 29.83 25.86 26.20
C GLY A 719 29.58 27.27 26.75
N ALA A 720 28.36 27.81 26.61
CA ALA A 720 28.00 29.15 27.04
C ALA A 720 27.39 29.23 28.45
N SER A 721 26.95 28.12 29.05
CA SER A 721 26.35 28.09 30.40
C SER A 721 27.37 27.99 31.53
N GLY A 722 28.42 28.81 31.45
CA GLY A 722 29.49 28.92 32.44
C GLY A 722 29.52 30.25 33.18
N ALA A 723 28.40 30.94 33.40
CA ALA A 723 28.33 32.07 34.32
C ALA A 723 26.88 32.46 34.71
N GLU A 724 26.67 32.55 36.02
CA GLU A 724 25.62 33.29 36.74
C GLU A 724 24.16 32.81 36.63
N GLY A 725 23.65 32.35 37.79
CA GLY A 725 22.24 32.01 37.97
C GLY A 725 21.37 33.22 38.29
N HIS A 726 20.12 33.18 37.81
CA HIS A 726 18.94 33.76 38.47
C HIS A 726 17.68 33.10 37.88
N SER A 727 16.72 32.79 38.75
CA SER A 727 15.43 32.19 38.44
C SER A 727 14.46 33.18 37.79
N ARG A 728 13.78 32.81 36.68
CA ARG A 728 12.45 33.31 36.31
C ARG A 728 11.78 32.50 35.19
N ASP A 729 10.59 32.01 35.53
CA ASP A 729 9.35 31.74 34.77
C ASP A 729 9.39 31.22 33.32
N GLY A 730 8.73 30.07 33.15
CA GLY A 730 8.49 29.40 31.88
C GLY A 730 7.31 29.98 31.11
N ALA A 731 7.60 30.43 29.89
CA ALA A 731 6.70 30.48 28.73
C ALA A 731 7.56 30.92 27.53
N GLY A 732 8.03 29.98 26.70
CA GLY A 732 8.84 30.34 25.53
C GLY A 732 9.83 29.28 25.04
N LYS A 733 9.45 27.98 25.04
CA LYS A 733 10.31 26.91 24.51
C LYS A 733 9.79 26.20 23.26
N ASP A 734 8.57 26.50 22.80
CA ASP A 734 7.98 25.82 21.63
C ASP A 734 8.16 26.60 20.31
N LEU A 735 8.54 27.89 20.36
CA LEU A 735 8.68 28.73 19.17
C LEU A 735 10.03 28.60 18.43
N SER A 736 11.07 28.01 19.05
CA SER A 736 12.41 27.91 18.45
C SER A 736 12.62 26.63 17.65
N VAL A 737 11.91 25.54 17.97
CA VAL A 737 12.02 24.28 17.21
C VAL A 737 11.25 24.37 15.89
N GLU A 738 10.07 25.00 15.91
CA GLU A 738 9.28 25.25 14.69
C GLU A 738 10.01 26.19 13.71
N THR A 739 10.74 27.20 14.19
CA THR A 739 11.52 28.10 13.30
C THR A 739 12.72 27.41 12.69
N VAL A 740 13.45 26.58 13.45
CA VAL A 740 14.58 25.80 12.93
C VAL A 740 14.12 24.72 11.95
N GLU A 741 12.98 24.06 12.21
CA GLU A 741 12.38 23.11 11.27
C GLU A 741 11.87 23.82 10.00
N GLN A 742 11.29 25.02 10.12
CA GLN A 742 10.82 25.81 8.98
C GLN A 742 11.98 26.33 8.13
N GLU A 743 13.06 26.81 8.74
CA GLU A 743 14.29 27.21 8.04
C GLU A 743 14.96 26.00 7.37
N ALA A 744 14.95 24.82 7.99
CA ALA A 744 15.45 23.59 7.38
C ALA A 744 14.61 23.13 6.18
N ILE A 745 13.28 23.26 6.25
CA ILE A 745 12.37 23.00 5.13
C ILE A 745 12.59 24.02 3.99
N ASP A 746 12.82 25.30 4.32
CA ASP A 746 13.10 26.34 3.35
C ASP A 746 14.48 26.16 2.71
N ILE A 747 15.49 25.72 3.46
CA ILE A 747 16.82 25.35 2.95
C ILE A 747 16.71 24.10 2.08
N ALA A 748 15.89 23.11 2.44
CA ALA A 748 15.65 21.91 1.65
C ALA A 748 14.93 22.21 0.33
N LEU A 749 13.88 23.05 0.37
CA LEU A 749 13.16 23.52 -0.81
C LEU A 749 14.04 24.44 -1.67
N TYR A 750 14.86 25.27 -1.05
CA TYR A 750 15.86 26.09 -1.73
C TYR A 750 16.91 25.21 -2.38
N GLN A 751 17.48 24.21 -1.71
CA GLN A 751 18.47 23.29 -2.28
C GLN A 751 17.88 22.34 -3.31
N ALA A 752 16.62 21.91 -3.20
CA ALA A 752 15.90 21.16 -4.23
C ALA A 752 15.60 22.04 -5.46
N ARG A 753 15.25 23.31 -5.24
CA ARG A 753 15.11 24.32 -6.31
C ARG A 753 16.46 24.67 -6.92
N GLU A 754 17.52 24.75 -6.12
CA GLU A 754 18.89 25.06 -6.54
C GLU A 754 19.58 23.86 -7.16
N THR A 755 19.23 22.61 -6.85
CA THR A 755 19.65 21.42 -7.62
C THR A 755 18.90 21.35 -8.94
N ASN A 756 17.60 21.66 -8.96
CA ASN A 756 16.88 21.86 -10.22
C ASN A 756 17.41 23.04 -11.04
N LYS A 757 17.91 24.11 -10.39
CA LYS A 757 18.62 25.23 -11.05
C LYS A 757 20.09 24.93 -11.35
N MET A 758 20.80 24.08 -10.60
CA MET A 758 22.18 23.66 -10.86
C MET A 758 22.22 22.61 -11.96
N VAL A 759 21.21 21.76 -12.11
CA VAL A 759 20.99 20.98 -13.33
C VAL A 759 20.78 21.91 -14.54
N ARG A 760 20.26 23.13 -14.33
CA ARG A 760 20.23 24.22 -15.32
C ARG A 760 21.54 25.02 -15.44
N CYS A 761 22.36 25.15 -14.38
CA CYS A 761 23.53 26.03 -14.32
C CYS A 761 24.90 25.33 -14.39
N LEU A 762 25.00 24.02 -14.17
CA LEU A 762 26.22 23.21 -14.41
C LEU A 762 26.57 23.09 -15.91
N ALA A 763 25.80 23.75 -16.77
CA ALA A 763 26.15 24.04 -18.15
C ALA A 763 27.13 25.21 -18.32
N LEU A 764 27.56 25.92 -17.26
CA LEU A 764 28.40 27.10 -17.39
C LEU A 764 29.61 27.11 -16.43
N ARG A 765 30.76 26.75 -17.02
CA ARG A 765 32.15 27.27 -16.83
C ARG A 765 33.19 26.23 -16.40
N PRO A 766 34.25 26.03 -17.23
CA PRO A 766 35.53 25.51 -16.76
C PRO A 766 36.45 26.66 -16.32
N CYS A 767 37.09 26.52 -15.16
CA CYS A 767 38.21 27.38 -14.74
C CYS A 767 39.36 27.27 -15.76
N ARG A 768 39.71 28.37 -16.41
CA ARG A 768 40.99 28.56 -17.11
C ARG A 768 41.95 29.29 -16.18
N VAL A 769 43.16 28.77 -16.04
CA VAL A 769 44.32 29.50 -15.54
C VAL A 769 44.94 30.24 -16.73
N PRO A 770 45.23 31.55 -16.63
CA PRO A 770 46.29 32.18 -17.41
C PRO A 770 47.37 32.76 -16.49
N GLY A 771 48.63 32.57 -16.90
CA GLY A 771 49.79 33.06 -16.19
C GLY A 771 50.12 34.55 -16.42
N THR A 772 50.97 35.01 -15.50
CA THR A 772 51.93 36.13 -15.54
C THR A 772 51.41 37.58 -15.48
N GLY A 773 51.85 38.28 -14.43
CA GLY A 773 52.14 39.72 -14.47
C GLY A 773 51.63 40.58 -13.30
N SER A 774 52.49 40.78 -12.29
CA SER A 774 52.62 42.03 -11.51
C SER A 774 51.69 42.30 -10.30
N SER A 775 52.27 42.12 -9.11
CA SER A 775 52.19 42.97 -7.89
C SER A 775 50.89 43.70 -7.56
N ILE A 776 50.20 43.26 -6.48
CA ILE A 776 49.71 44.08 -5.36
C ILE A 776 49.58 43.17 -4.12
N THR A 777 49.99 43.69 -2.97
CA THR A 777 50.16 43.05 -1.67
C THR A 777 48.86 42.83 -0.90
N ALA A 778 48.75 41.64 -0.29
CA ALA A 778 48.19 41.29 1.02
C ALA A 778 46.87 41.92 1.51
N ALA A 779 45.83 41.09 1.59
CA ALA A 779 44.95 41.01 2.75
C ALA A 779 44.43 39.57 2.89
N GLN A 780 44.72 38.96 4.04
CA GLN A 780 44.26 37.62 4.44
C GLN A 780 42.78 37.68 4.82
N THR A 781 41.97 36.75 4.31
CA THR A 781 40.71 36.34 4.95
C THR A 781 40.63 34.81 4.98
N PRO A 782 40.03 34.21 6.02
CA PRO A 782 40.27 32.83 6.41
C PRO A 782 39.47 31.83 5.59
N ASP A 783 40.10 30.71 5.29
CA ASP A 783 39.47 29.47 4.82
C ASP A 783 38.43 29.00 5.85
N SER A 784 37.15 29.09 5.52
CA SER A 784 36.11 28.25 6.11
C SER A 784 35.60 27.29 5.04
N GLY A 785 36.06 26.05 5.17
CA GLY A 785 35.66 24.94 4.33
C GLY A 785 34.18 24.64 4.49
N SER A 786 33.40 24.96 3.46
CA SER A 786 32.04 24.45 3.27
C SER A 786 32.03 23.70 1.93
N THR A 787 32.52 22.46 1.99
CA THR A 787 32.43 21.50 0.89
C THR A 787 30.97 21.06 0.75
N ASN A 788 30.26 21.69 -0.19
CA ASN A 788 28.99 21.20 -0.73
C ASN A 788 29.19 19.80 -1.34
N LEU A 789 28.98 18.76 -0.55
CA LEU A 789 28.91 17.37 -1.01
C LEU A 789 27.46 17.03 -1.33
N LEU A 790 27.01 17.44 -2.53
CA LEU A 790 26.18 16.51 -3.31
C LEU A 790 26.96 15.20 -3.38
N LEU A 791 26.30 14.05 -3.19
CA LEU A 791 26.89 12.73 -3.43
C LEU A 791 27.22 12.59 -4.93
N GLY A 792 28.24 13.32 -5.38
CA GLY A 792 28.85 13.16 -6.67
C GLY A 792 29.31 11.72 -6.74
N CYS A 793 28.89 11.01 -7.79
CA CYS A 793 29.01 9.56 -7.94
C CYS A 793 30.42 9.05 -7.52
N MET A 794 30.54 8.61 -6.27
CA MET A 794 31.82 8.19 -5.69
C MET A 794 32.28 6.89 -6.36
N ARG A 795 33.59 6.70 -6.54
CA ARG A 795 34.11 5.48 -7.18
C ARG A 795 33.79 4.24 -6.34
N ALA A 796 33.75 4.36 -5.02
CA ALA A 796 33.30 3.31 -4.10
C ALA A 796 31.85 2.87 -4.35
N LEU A 797 30.91 3.80 -4.51
CA LEU A 797 29.50 3.48 -4.83
C LEU A 797 29.39 2.69 -6.16
N CYS A 798 30.05 3.24 -7.17
CA CYS A 798 30.17 2.68 -8.50
C CYS A 798 30.79 1.26 -8.48
N GLN A 799 31.72 0.99 -7.57
CA GLN A 799 32.32 -0.33 -7.37
C GLN A 799 31.30 -1.35 -6.85
N VAL A 800 30.52 -1.00 -5.83
CA VAL A 800 29.46 -1.87 -5.28
C VAL A 800 28.42 -2.20 -6.36
N GLU A 801 27.96 -1.19 -7.12
CA GLU A 801 26.99 -1.36 -8.22
C GLU A 801 27.42 -2.45 -9.21
N ASP A 802 28.66 -2.41 -9.68
CA ASP A 802 29.15 -3.35 -10.70
C ASP A 802 29.23 -4.80 -10.17
N TYR A 803 29.57 -5.00 -8.89
CA TYR A 803 29.58 -6.34 -8.28
C TYR A 803 28.18 -6.87 -8.01
N MET A 804 27.24 -6.02 -7.57
CA MET A 804 25.83 -6.41 -7.41
C MET A 804 25.20 -6.78 -8.75
N LEU A 805 25.48 -6.03 -9.81
CA LEU A 805 25.06 -6.38 -11.17
C LEU A 805 25.65 -7.73 -11.60
N LEU A 806 26.93 -7.97 -11.34
CA LEU A 806 27.58 -9.25 -11.66
C LEU A 806 26.98 -10.43 -10.89
N ALA A 807 26.69 -10.25 -9.60
CA ALA A 807 25.99 -11.21 -8.75
C ALA A 807 24.63 -11.56 -9.35
N ASN A 808 23.82 -10.54 -9.62
CA ASN A 808 22.48 -10.70 -10.20
C ASN A 808 22.49 -11.42 -11.55
N VAL A 809 23.41 -11.07 -12.46
CA VAL A 809 23.56 -11.74 -13.76
C VAL A 809 23.98 -13.21 -13.59
N SER A 810 24.89 -13.49 -12.66
CA SER A 810 25.38 -14.85 -12.39
C SER A 810 24.28 -15.73 -11.81
N VAL A 811 23.52 -15.22 -10.84
CA VAL A 811 22.39 -15.92 -10.23
C VAL A 811 21.26 -16.11 -11.25
N ALA A 812 20.90 -15.09 -12.03
CA ALA A 812 19.85 -15.18 -13.05
C ALA A 812 20.14 -16.29 -14.07
N LYS A 813 21.36 -16.35 -14.60
CA LYS A 813 21.79 -17.43 -15.52
C LYS A 813 21.76 -18.80 -14.85
N HIS A 814 22.11 -18.87 -13.56
CA HIS A 814 22.09 -20.12 -12.82
C HIS A 814 20.65 -20.61 -12.63
N ILE A 815 19.75 -19.80 -12.09
CA ILE A 815 18.36 -20.20 -11.85
C ILE A 815 17.63 -20.52 -13.16
N GLU A 816 17.85 -19.75 -14.23
CA GLU A 816 17.24 -20.02 -15.55
C GLU A 816 17.67 -21.39 -16.09
N LYS A 817 18.95 -21.76 -15.91
CA LYS A 817 19.47 -23.05 -16.34
C LYS A 817 18.82 -24.23 -15.60
N PHE A 818 18.57 -24.10 -14.29
CA PHE A 818 18.01 -25.20 -13.48
C PHE A 818 16.47 -25.22 -13.46
N PHE A 819 15.84 -24.04 -13.53
CA PHE A 819 14.40 -23.85 -13.46
C PHE A 819 13.89 -22.95 -14.59
N PRO A 820 14.00 -23.37 -15.86
CA PRO A 820 13.70 -22.51 -17.02
C PRO A 820 12.24 -22.05 -17.08
N GLN A 821 11.29 -22.80 -16.51
CA GLN A 821 9.87 -22.46 -16.51
C GLN A 821 9.43 -21.65 -15.28
N ASN A 822 10.20 -21.69 -14.18
CA ASN A 822 9.77 -21.19 -12.88
C ASN A 822 10.79 -20.21 -12.24
N SER A 823 11.70 -19.65 -13.04
CA SER A 823 12.67 -18.67 -12.56
C SER A 823 12.04 -17.28 -12.38
N LEU A 824 12.25 -16.67 -11.23
CA LEU A 824 11.93 -15.26 -11.02
C LEU A 824 12.99 -14.39 -11.68
N LEU A 825 12.61 -13.67 -12.73
CA LEU A 825 13.49 -12.79 -13.50
C LEU A 825 12.91 -11.38 -13.59
N ARG A 826 13.80 -10.39 -13.64
CA ARG A 826 13.44 -8.98 -13.89
C ARG A 826 13.86 -8.59 -15.30
N ARG A 827 12.95 -7.97 -16.05
CA ARG A 827 13.21 -7.46 -17.41
C ARG A 827 12.79 -6.00 -17.54
N HIS A 828 13.48 -5.28 -18.40
CA HIS A 828 13.08 -3.95 -18.84
C HIS A 828 12.75 -4.03 -20.34
N PRO A 829 11.47 -3.88 -20.76
CA PRO A 829 11.12 -3.90 -22.18
C PRO A 829 11.71 -2.68 -22.91
N SER A 830 11.82 -2.77 -24.23
CA SER A 830 12.23 -1.62 -25.04
C SER A 830 11.27 -0.44 -24.84
N PRO A 831 11.77 0.80 -24.77
CA PRO A 831 10.93 1.99 -24.65
C PRO A 831 9.98 2.13 -25.85
N LYS A 832 8.82 2.75 -25.65
CA LYS A 832 7.84 3.00 -26.71
C LYS A 832 8.40 4.02 -27.72
N THR A 833 8.30 3.72 -29.01
CA THR A 833 8.79 4.58 -30.11
C THR A 833 8.29 6.03 -30.02
N PRO A 834 7.00 6.31 -29.74
CA PRO A 834 6.50 7.69 -29.66
C PRO A 834 7.19 8.54 -28.57
N SER A 835 7.54 7.94 -27.43
CA SER A 835 8.24 8.63 -26.34
C SER A 835 9.67 9.02 -26.76
N LEU A 836 10.36 8.12 -27.47
CA LEU A 836 11.68 8.40 -28.01
C LEU A 836 11.66 9.43 -29.14
N GLU A 837 10.64 9.42 -30.01
CA GLU A 837 10.44 10.44 -31.04
C GLU A 837 10.19 11.81 -30.43
N THR A 838 9.41 11.87 -29.35
CA THR A 838 9.18 13.11 -28.60
C THR A 838 10.49 13.64 -28.03
N LEU A 839 11.27 12.77 -27.38
CA LEU A 839 12.59 13.13 -26.88
C LEU A 839 13.52 13.62 -27.99
N LYS A 840 13.54 12.93 -29.14
CA LYS A 840 14.34 13.30 -30.30
C LYS A 840 13.99 14.71 -30.79
N LYS A 841 12.70 15.02 -30.94
CA LYS A 841 12.22 16.36 -31.32
C LYS A 841 12.64 17.43 -30.32
N LEU A 842 12.55 17.13 -29.02
CA LEU A 842 13.01 18.05 -27.96
C LEU A 842 14.52 18.30 -28.02
N LEU A 843 15.31 17.27 -28.32
CA LEU A 843 16.76 17.35 -28.47
C LEU A 843 17.14 18.13 -29.75
N GLU A 844 16.45 17.87 -30.86
CA GLU A 844 16.60 18.61 -32.13
C GLU A 844 16.31 20.10 -31.93
N ALA A 845 15.23 20.44 -31.20
CA ALA A 845 14.89 21.82 -30.84
C ALA A 845 15.96 22.50 -29.96
N LYS A 846 16.80 21.70 -29.28
CA LYS A 846 17.94 22.20 -28.51
C LYS A 846 19.24 22.20 -29.29
N GLY A 847 19.28 21.77 -30.56
CA GLY A 847 20.49 21.74 -31.39
C GLY A 847 21.22 20.40 -31.40
N VAL A 848 20.64 19.34 -30.82
CA VAL A 848 21.16 17.97 -30.87
C VAL A 848 20.42 17.20 -31.96
N THR A 849 20.94 17.24 -33.19
CA THR A 849 20.29 16.62 -34.37
C THR A 849 20.68 15.16 -34.62
N ASP A 850 21.77 14.70 -34.01
CA ASP A 850 22.36 13.36 -34.24
C ASP A 850 21.91 12.32 -33.21
N PHE A 851 20.75 12.53 -32.56
CA PHE A 851 20.25 11.60 -31.55
C PHE A 851 19.60 10.37 -32.22
N GLU A 852 20.28 9.22 -32.10
CA GLU A 852 19.80 7.93 -32.58
C GLU A 852 19.38 6.99 -31.44
N CYS A 853 18.17 6.42 -31.58
CA CYS A 853 17.58 5.53 -30.58
C CYS A 853 17.29 4.11 -31.08
N ALA A 854 17.90 3.70 -32.20
CA ALA A 854 17.64 2.39 -32.80
C ALA A 854 18.14 1.20 -31.95
N THR A 855 19.23 1.39 -31.20
CA THR A 855 19.77 0.38 -30.26
C THR A 855 20.28 1.06 -29.00
N SER A 856 20.29 0.34 -27.87
CA SER A 856 20.81 0.88 -26.61
C SER A 856 22.27 1.33 -26.72
N ARG A 857 23.08 0.65 -27.55
CA ARG A 857 24.47 1.03 -27.82
C ARG A 857 24.57 2.40 -28.50
N LEU A 858 23.78 2.63 -29.54
CA LEU A 858 23.75 3.93 -30.23
C LEU A 858 23.25 5.02 -29.30
N THR A 859 22.18 4.75 -28.55
CA THR A 859 21.63 5.68 -27.57
C THR A 859 22.66 6.05 -26.50
N SER A 860 23.36 5.06 -25.95
CA SER A 860 24.39 5.26 -24.93
C SER A 860 25.55 6.10 -25.48
N ALA A 861 26.08 5.73 -26.64
CA ALA A 861 27.16 6.48 -27.29
C ALA A 861 26.78 7.94 -27.54
N ARG A 862 25.56 8.21 -28.04
CA ARG A 862 25.11 9.57 -28.34
C ARG A 862 24.80 10.38 -27.08
N LEU A 863 24.17 9.78 -26.07
CA LEU A 863 23.94 10.46 -24.78
C LEU A 863 25.24 10.93 -24.14
N HIS A 864 26.30 10.12 -24.20
CA HIS A 864 27.62 10.51 -23.67
C HIS A 864 28.32 11.62 -24.48
N CYS A 865 27.92 11.84 -25.73
CA CYS A 865 28.44 12.92 -26.57
C CYS A 865 27.67 14.24 -26.40
N ILE A 866 26.52 14.25 -25.71
CA ILE A 866 25.77 15.48 -25.45
C ILE A 866 26.49 16.24 -24.34
N ASN A 867 27.28 17.25 -24.73
CA ASN A 867 27.93 18.15 -23.80
C ASN A 867 26.97 19.32 -23.46
N PRO A 868 26.45 19.43 -22.23
CA PRO A 868 25.46 20.47 -21.87
C PRO A 868 25.96 21.90 -22.10
N SER A 869 27.29 22.08 -22.08
CA SER A 869 27.94 23.39 -22.22
C SER A 869 27.97 23.93 -23.65
N GLU A 870 27.95 23.07 -24.68
CA GLU A 870 27.95 23.51 -26.08
C GLU A 870 26.53 23.79 -26.60
N THR A 871 25.53 23.10 -26.07
CA THR A 871 24.14 23.19 -26.56
C THR A 871 23.39 24.41 -26.03
N ILE A 872 23.79 24.95 -24.86
CA ILE A 872 23.16 26.12 -24.25
C ILE A 872 23.73 27.44 -24.79
N MET A 873 24.98 27.45 -25.29
CA MET A 873 25.57 28.66 -25.89
C MET A 873 25.03 28.99 -27.29
N ALA A 874 24.36 28.05 -27.98
CA ALA A 874 23.78 28.29 -29.30
C ALA A 874 22.48 29.13 -29.28
N ASN A 875 21.89 29.39 -28.11
CA ASN A 875 20.58 30.04 -27.97
C ASN A 875 20.55 31.25 -27.01
N GLN A 876 21.69 31.92 -26.78
CA GLN A 876 21.64 33.29 -26.26
C GLN A 876 21.59 34.27 -27.45
N PRO A 877 20.55 35.10 -27.58
CA PRO A 877 20.64 36.24 -28.49
C PRO A 877 21.75 37.18 -27.98
N LEU A 878 22.55 37.69 -28.91
CA LEU A 878 23.58 38.72 -28.70
C LEU A 878 23.01 39.96 -27.98
#